data_AF-A0A534K4A4-F1
#
_entry.id   AF-A0A534K4A4-F1
#
_cell.length_a   1.000
_cell.length_b   1.000
_cell.length_c   1.000
_cell.angle_alpha   90.00
_cell.angle_beta   90.00
_cell.angle_gamma   90.00
#
_symmetry.space_group_name_H-M   'P 1'
#
loop_
_entity.id
_entity.type
_entity.pdbx_description
1 polymer ?
#
loop_
_entity_poly.entity_id
_entity_poly.type
_entity_poly.pdbx_seq_one_letter_code
_entity_poly.pdbx_strand_id
1 'polypeptide(L)'
;MDSDEGAMLRALGVSSIDELFADIPAAVRLQGLDLPKGMSEQEVVRHVTSILGKNRSSETMPTFLGAGLYDHFVPASVRAITSRAEFYTAYTPYQPEVSQGILQTLWEYQSFICELAGMDAANTSMYDGSTALGEAALMAHRITGKKEIVIPRALHWEKKAVLRSYVAGPELRVAEVDFDPERGTTDLDELQLAVGDETAAVYVESPNFFGRFEEDLEEIREIAPTLLIVGANPLALAVTRPPGDAGADIVIGEGQPLGNAVNYGGPLIGVFACTEEHVRKMPGRVIGLTRDTEGRRAFCMTLQTREQHIRRERAMSNICTNETLMAVASAAYIAVLGPAGLRKVATENIRRAKRLAERIDPIELFEAPAFLGAHFNEFVVRSTGPYSNDDGDAHGGRLRPAHRGPGAGSVTFRQARYDEPLLCERESAQDPGAGDLFDVPAGLRRERLDLPQLPEHEVVRHYTRLSQMNFGIDTGFYPLGSCTMKFNPKFAEELARLPEIARVHPDRDPSTVQGILQILYELQGILAKISGMDAVTLQPAAGAQGEFLGLLLARAYHADRGDGARNEVILPDTAHGTNFASAGMLGYHVREIPSKDGRVDLKALEAAAGEKTLALMLTNPNTLGIFEEHVGEIARIVHDAGALLYYDGANFNAILGKTSPGTMGFDITHFNTHKTFTTPHGGGGPGAGPVGVKAFLEPFLPVPIITHDGKSYGLDWDRPKSIGKVRAWLGNSALLLRAYAYILSQGSDGLQRVAERAVLNANYVRHRLEKHLSVPFGGLRKHEFVASGTSLKEKGLRTTDVAKRLIDYGFHPPTVYFPHLVDEALMIEPTETESKETLDAFSDALLAITKEDPELVRSAPHNASVSRVDEVRAAREPILSWRMYRKAKAKATAP
;
A
#
# COMPACT_ATOMS: atom_id res chain seq x y z
N MET A 1 12.48 6.94 42.76
CA MET A 1 13.14 7.46 41.55
C MET A 1 12.19 8.44 40.89
N ASP A 2 12.69 9.32 40.04
CA ASP A 2 11.83 10.16 39.21
C ASP A 2 11.22 9.34 38.06
N SER A 3 10.22 9.88 37.35
CA SER A 3 9.72 9.25 36.11
C SER A 3 10.53 9.74 34.91
N ASP A 4 10.61 8.94 33.84
CA ASP A 4 11.22 9.36 32.58
C ASP A 4 10.58 10.63 32.03
N GLU A 5 9.25 10.69 32.11
CA GLU A 5 8.43 11.83 31.71
C GLU A 5 8.87 13.11 32.45
N GLY A 6 8.98 13.05 33.79
CA GLY A 6 9.47 14.17 34.59
C GLY A 6 10.94 14.50 34.35
N ALA A 7 11.79 13.51 34.09
CA ALA A 7 13.20 13.70 33.75
C ALA A 7 13.39 14.40 32.39
N MET A 8 12.59 14.05 31.39
CA MET A 8 12.60 14.70 30.08
C MET A 8 12.04 16.12 30.15
N LEU A 9 10.92 16.35 30.84
CA LEU A 9 10.35 17.68 31.05
C LEU A 9 11.33 18.63 31.75
N ARG A 10 11.98 18.19 32.83
CA ARG A 10 13.02 19.00 33.52
C ARG A 10 14.27 19.25 32.67
N ALA A 11 14.67 18.30 31.82
CA ALA A 11 15.78 18.53 30.89
C ALA A 11 15.42 19.60 29.84
N LEU A 12 14.15 19.65 29.41
CA LEU A 12 13.61 20.68 28.52
C LEU A 12 13.35 22.04 29.20
N GLY A 13 13.40 22.09 30.53
CA GLY A 13 13.14 23.30 31.31
C GLY A 13 11.65 23.70 31.42
N VAL A 14 10.73 22.83 31.00
CA VAL A 14 9.27 23.04 31.09
C VAL A 14 8.71 22.43 32.37
N SER A 15 7.60 22.99 32.88
CA SER A 15 6.97 22.51 34.12
C SER A 15 5.90 21.44 33.90
N SER A 16 5.34 21.36 32.69
CA SER A 16 4.22 20.52 32.30
C SER A 16 4.30 20.09 30.84
N ILE A 17 3.55 19.06 30.46
CA ILE A 17 3.52 18.58 29.07
C ILE A 17 2.73 19.50 28.13
N ASP A 18 1.76 20.25 28.65
CA ASP A 18 0.93 21.19 27.89
C ASP A 18 1.71 22.42 27.40
N GLU A 19 2.84 22.76 28.02
CA GLU A 19 3.78 23.76 27.50
C GLU A 19 4.33 23.38 26.10
N LEU A 20 4.43 22.08 25.78
CA LEU A 20 4.83 21.60 24.45
C LEU A 20 3.71 21.71 23.39
N PHE A 21 2.53 22.16 23.79
CA PHE A 21 1.35 22.43 22.94
C PHE A 21 0.90 23.91 23.04
N ALA A 22 1.71 24.78 23.64
CA ALA A 22 1.38 26.19 23.84
C ALA A 22 1.24 27.00 22.53
N ASP A 23 1.86 26.52 21.45
CA ASP A 23 1.78 27.01 20.07
C ASP A 23 0.45 26.71 19.37
N ILE A 24 -0.29 25.68 19.76
CA ILE A 24 -1.63 25.42 19.20
C ILE A 24 -2.57 26.57 19.60
N PRO A 25 -3.20 27.31 18.67
CA PRO A 25 -4.07 28.44 19.01
C PRO A 25 -5.26 28.02 19.87
N ALA A 26 -5.60 28.81 20.89
CA ALA A 26 -6.69 28.49 21.83
C ALA A 26 -8.04 28.25 21.14
N ALA A 27 -8.29 28.88 19.99
CA ALA A 27 -9.52 28.73 19.20
C ALA A 27 -9.69 27.34 18.54
N VAL A 28 -8.61 26.55 18.39
CA VAL A 28 -8.67 25.21 17.77
C VAL A 28 -8.38 24.06 18.75
N ARG A 29 -8.04 24.37 20.01
CA ARG A 29 -7.73 23.37 21.04
C ARG A 29 -8.96 22.55 21.43
N LEU A 30 -8.77 21.24 21.54
CA LEU A 30 -9.74 20.32 22.15
C LEU A 30 -9.58 20.26 23.68
N GLN A 31 -10.52 19.58 24.34
CA GLN A 31 -10.50 19.28 25.78
C GLN A 31 -10.49 17.75 26.01
N GLY A 32 -9.87 17.00 25.09
CA GLY A 32 -10.00 15.55 24.95
C GLY A 32 -10.77 15.15 23.68
N LEU A 33 -10.93 13.85 23.45
CA LEU A 33 -11.71 13.29 22.33
C LEU A 33 -13.09 12.82 22.83
N ASP A 34 -14.12 12.90 21.98
CA ASP A 34 -15.46 12.35 22.27
C ASP A 34 -15.52 10.82 22.08
N LEU A 35 -14.62 10.12 22.79
CA LEU A 35 -14.47 8.66 22.75
C LEU A 35 -14.53 8.08 24.18
N PRO A 36 -14.98 6.83 24.34
CA PRO A 36 -14.80 6.07 25.58
C PRO A 36 -13.31 5.98 25.99
N LYS A 37 -13.09 5.65 27.27
CA LYS A 37 -11.74 5.31 27.78
C LYS A 37 -11.23 4.00 27.19
N GLY A 38 -9.91 3.83 27.20
CA GLY A 38 -9.26 2.62 26.69
C GLY A 38 -9.72 1.34 27.41
N MET A 39 -10.02 0.31 26.61
CA MET A 39 -10.29 -1.05 27.10
C MET A 39 -8.98 -1.83 27.29
N SER A 40 -8.93 -2.77 28.23
CA SER A 40 -7.79 -3.69 28.28
C SER A 40 -7.74 -4.62 27.07
N GLU A 41 -6.56 -5.15 26.72
CA GLU A 41 -6.38 -6.10 25.61
C GLU A 41 -7.39 -7.27 25.67
N GLN A 42 -7.60 -7.84 26.86
CA GLN A 42 -8.56 -8.93 27.08
C GLN A 42 -10.01 -8.51 26.76
N GLU A 43 -10.36 -7.26 27.04
CA GLU A 43 -11.69 -6.71 26.77
C GLU A 43 -11.90 -6.43 25.30
N VAL A 44 -10.91 -5.83 24.61
CA VAL A 44 -10.94 -5.65 23.14
C VAL A 44 -11.04 -6.99 22.44
N VAL A 45 -10.18 -7.96 22.78
CA VAL A 45 -10.20 -9.29 22.16
C VAL A 45 -11.56 -9.97 22.37
N ARG A 46 -12.13 -9.90 23.58
CA ARG A 46 -13.48 -10.43 23.87
C ARG A 46 -14.57 -9.71 23.07
N HIS A 47 -14.51 -8.38 22.98
CA HIS A 47 -15.50 -7.55 22.30
C HIS A 47 -15.48 -7.76 20.78
N VAL A 48 -14.31 -7.60 20.14
CA VAL A 48 -14.14 -7.77 18.69
C VAL A 48 -14.49 -9.19 18.26
N THR A 49 -14.05 -10.22 19.00
CA THR A 49 -14.44 -11.62 18.70
C THR A 49 -15.95 -11.83 18.82
N SER A 50 -16.62 -11.19 19.80
CA SER A 50 -18.07 -11.27 19.96
C SER A 50 -18.85 -10.52 18.87
N ILE A 51 -18.25 -9.54 18.21
CA ILE A 51 -18.84 -8.86 17.04
C ILE A 51 -18.61 -9.70 15.78
N LEU A 52 -17.38 -10.16 15.54
CA LEU A 52 -17.05 -11.03 14.39
C LEU A 52 -17.83 -12.35 14.39
N GLY A 53 -18.15 -12.91 15.55
CA GLY A 53 -18.98 -14.12 15.67
C GLY A 53 -20.42 -14.00 15.14
N LYS A 54 -20.83 -12.83 14.62
CA LYS A 54 -22.06 -12.63 13.84
C LYS A 54 -21.92 -13.05 12.37
N ASN A 55 -20.70 -13.23 11.86
CA ASN A 55 -20.42 -13.45 10.45
C ASN A 55 -20.47 -14.93 10.07
N ARG A 56 -20.82 -15.21 8.81
CA ARG A 56 -20.61 -16.52 8.17
C ARG A 56 -19.33 -16.49 7.35
N SER A 57 -18.32 -17.26 7.77
CA SER A 57 -17.10 -17.50 6.98
C SER A 57 -17.32 -18.59 5.93
N SER A 58 -16.37 -18.71 4.98
CA SER A 58 -16.32 -19.82 4.00
C SER A 58 -16.20 -21.22 4.62
N GLU A 59 -15.90 -21.33 5.93
CA GLU A 59 -15.92 -22.60 6.67
C GLU A 59 -17.34 -23.00 7.10
N THR A 60 -18.21 -22.01 7.33
CA THR A 60 -19.60 -22.21 7.79
C THR A 60 -20.63 -22.17 6.66
N MET A 61 -20.29 -21.50 5.57
CA MET A 61 -21.14 -21.26 4.40
C MET A 61 -20.21 -21.03 3.21
N PRO A 62 -20.04 -21.99 2.29
CA PRO A 62 -19.18 -21.84 1.10
C PRO A 62 -19.56 -20.62 0.25
N THR A 63 -18.62 -20.14 -0.59
CA THR A 63 -18.87 -19.06 -1.54
C THR A 63 -18.29 -19.41 -2.90
N PHE A 64 -19.04 -19.05 -3.95
CA PHE A 64 -18.65 -19.17 -5.36
C PHE A 64 -18.86 -17.83 -6.08
N LEU A 65 -18.86 -16.71 -5.34
CA LEU A 65 -19.11 -15.35 -5.87
C LEU A 65 -18.03 -14.86 -6.86
N GLY A 66 -16.82 -15.41 -6.77
CA GLY A 66 -15.80 -15.27 -7.81
C GLY A 66 -15.19 -13.87 -7.91
N ALA A 67 -15.35 -13.23 -9.07
CA ALA A 67 -15.02 -11.82 -9.30
C ALA A 67 -13.57 -11.42 -8.96
N GLY A 68 -12.63 -12.36 -9.10
CA GLY A 68 -11.21 -12.17 -8.78
C GLY A 68 -10.78 -12.51 -7.35
N LEU A 69 -11.71 -12.87 -6.44
CA LEU A 69 -11.41 -13.17 -5.04
C LEU A 69 -11.85 -14.57 -4.63
N TYR A 70 -10.88 -15.44 -4.32
CA TYR A 70 -11.12 -16.86 -4.06
C TYR A 70 -10.54 -17.29 -2.71
N ASP A 71 -11.40 -17.86 -1.86
CA ASP A 71 -10.97 -18.52 -0.63
C ASP A 71 -10.23 -19.82 -0.97
N HIS A 72 -8.97 -19.92 -0.56
CA HIS A 72 -8.07 -21.01 -0.94
C HIS A 72 -7.15 -21.40 0.22
N PHE A 73 -6.50 -22.56 0.08
CA PHE A 73 -5.56 -23.04 1.10
C PHE A 73 -4.23 -22.27 1.04
N VAL A 74 -3.94 -21.51 2.09
CA VAL A 74 -2.65 -20.84 2.33
C VAL A 74 -1.81 -21.72 3.27
N PRO A 75 -0.65 -22.25 2.84
CA PRO A 75 0.22 -23.06 3.70
C PRO A 75 0.64 -22.36 4.99
N ALA A 76 0.77 -23.13 6.07
CA ALA A 76 1.17 -22.61 7.38
C ALA A 76 2.58 -21.98 7.36
N SER A 77 3.48 -22.47 6.51
CA SER A 77 4.80 -21.92 6.24
C SER A 77 4.75 -20.49 5.69
N VAL A 78 3.89 -20.20 4.72
CA VAL A 78 3.69 -18.84 4.17
C VAL A 78 3.27 -17.88 5.28
N ARG A 79 2.29 -18.27 6.10
CA ARG A 79 1.84 -17.49 7.26
C ARG A 79 2.95 -17.32 8.30
N ALA A 80 3.75 -18.35 8.57
CA ALA A 80 4.86 -18.28 9.52
C ALA A 80 5.98 -17.34 9.03
N ILE A 81 6.26 -17.31 7.72
CA ILE A 81 7.22 -16.41 7.08
C ILE A 81 6.73 -14.96 7.16
N THR A 82 5.49 -14.67 6.77
CA THR A 82 4.96 -13.28 6.79
C THR A 82 4.66 -12.75 8.19
N SER A 83 4.51 -13.64 9.19
CA SER A 83 4.41 -13.26 10.60
C SER A 83 5.74 -12.88 11.24
N ARG A 84 6.88 -13.10 10.56
CA ARG A 84 8.19 -12.71 11.09
C ARG A 84 8.27 -11.21 11.22
N ALA A 85 8.64 -10.73 12.41
CA ALA A 85 8.63 -9.31 12.72
C ALA A 85 9.55 -8.50 11.81
N GLU A 86 10.63 -9.11 11.33
CA GLU A 86 11.60 -8.52 10.41
C GLU A 86 11.08 -8.36 8.97
N PHE A 87 9.92 -8.93 8.64
CA PHE A 87 9.13 -8.59 7.44
C PHE A 87 7.90 -7.74 7.80
N TYR A 88 7.21 -8.07 8.89
CA TYR A 88 5.93 -7.47 9.30
C TYR A 88 6.06 -6.02 9.82
N THR A 89 7.13 -5.71 10.55
CA THR A 89 7.37 -4.39 11.21
C THR A 89 8.39 -3.52 10.50
N ALA A 90 9.10 -4.03 9.50
CA ALA A 90 9.97 -3.21 8.66
C ALA A 90 9.14 -2.21 7.83
N TYR A 91 9.72 -1.11 7.37
CA TYR A 91 9.08 -0.25 6.37
C TYR A 91 9.86 -0.26 5.05
N THR A 92 9.59 0.70 4.17
CA THR A 92 10.22 0.82 2.85
C THR A 92 11.75 0.70 2.98
N PRO A 93 12.42 -0.15 2.19
CA PRO A 93 13.85 -0.47 2.34
C PRO A 93 14.78 0.64 1.81
N TYR A 94 14.63 1.86 2.35
CA TYR A 94 15.44 3.05 2.03
C TYR A 94 16.92 2.91 2.44
N GLN A 95 17.24 1.95 3.32
CA GLN A 95 18.60 1.66 3.77
C GLN A 95 18.92 0.22 3.36
N PRO A 96 19.40 0.00 2.12
CA PRO A 96 19.46 -1.34 1.54
C PRO A 96 20.41 -2.26 2.31
N GLU A 97 21.46 -1.74 2.93
CA GLU A 97 22.46 -2.52 3.68
C GLU A 97 21.84 -3.30 4.85
N VAL A 98 20.78 -2.74 5.45
CA VAL A 98 20.00 -3.37 6.54
C VAL A 98 18.68 -3.98 6.08
N SER A 99 18.44 -4.05 4.76
CA SER A 99 17.17 -4.50 4.16
C SER A 99 17.36 -5.58 3.08
N GLN A 100 18.52 -6.21 3.00
CA GLN A 100 18.85 -7.16 1.92
C GLN A 100 17.89 -8.34 1.84
N GLY A 101 17.34 -8.78 2.98
CA GLY A 101 16.38 -9.88 3.03
C GLY A 101 15.11 -9.60 2.24
N ILE A 102 14.42 -8.50 2.55
CA ILE A 102 13.18 -8.10 1.88
C ILE A 102 13.45 -7.63 0.46
N LEU A 103 14.59 -6.98 0.19
CA LEU A 103 14.98 -6.62 -1.17
C LEU A 103 15.18 -7.87 -2.05
N GLN A 104 15.83 -8.92 -1.55
CA GLN A 104 15.94 -10.19 -2.27
C GLN A 104 14.56 -10.85 -2.46
N THR A 105 13.74 -10.98 -1.40
CA THR A 105 12.39 -11.55 -1.51
C THR A 105 11.53 -10.83 -2.54
N LEU A 106 11.64 -9.50 -2.63
CA LEU A 106 10.89 -8.69 -3.59
C LEU A 106 11.43 -8.78 -5.03
N TRP A 107 12.75 -8.92 -5.20
CA TRP A 107 13.34 -9.22 -6.50
C TRP A 107 12.99 -10.63 -6.99
N GLU A 108 12.84 -11.59 -6.08
CA GLU A 108 12.31 -12.91 -6.36
C GLU A 108 10.81 -12.87 -6.67
N TYR A 109 10.00 -12.08 -5.96
CA TYR A 109 8.60 -11.80 -6.34
C TYR A 109 8.50 -11.24 -7.78
N GLN A 110 9.28 -10.20 -8.09
CA GLN A 110 9.33 -9.65 -9.45
C GLN A 110 9.67 -10.72 -10.47
N SER A 111 10.67 -11.56 -10.18
CA SER A 111 11.10 -12.65 -11.04
C SER A 111 10.03 -13.71 -11.24
N PHE A 112 9.31 -14.11 -10.19
CA PHE A 112 8.18 -15.03 -10.28
C PHE A 112 7.07 -14.49 -11.18
N ILE A 113 6.69 -13.21 -11.03
CA ILE A 113 5.72 -12.55 -11.90
C ILE A 113 6.23 -12.49 -13.35
N CYS A 114 7.50 -12.17 -13.58
CA CYS A 114 8.10 -12.13 -14.91
C CYS A 114 8.07 -13.50 -15.61
N GLU A 115 8.41 -14.59 -14.91
CA GLU A 115 8.32 -15.94 -15.48
C GLU A 115 6.87 -16.37 -15.73
N LEU A 116 5.94 -16.04 -14.83
CA LEU A 116 4.52 -16.35 -15.04
C LEU A 116 3.97 -15.60 -16.27
N ALA A 117 4.20 -14.29 -16.37
CA ALA A 117 3.64 -13.41 -17.40
C ALA A 117 4.40 -13.38 -18.74
N GLY A 118 5.66 -13.86 -18.78
CA GLY A 118 6.54 -13.75 -19.96
C GLY A 118 7.22 -12.38 -20.10
N MET A 119 7.11 -11.53 -19.08
CA MET A 119 7.56 -10.14 -19.06
C MET A 119 9.05 -10.01 -18.68
N ASP A 120 9.68 -8.89 -19.02
CA ASP A 120 11.08 -8.62 -18.63
C ASP A 120 11.20 -8.12 -17.19
N ALA A 121 10.24 -7.30 -16.75
CA ALA A 121 10.24 -6.66 -15.43
C ALA A 121 8.84 -6.57 -14.82
N ALA A 122 8.79 -6.54 -13.49
CA ALA A 122 7.59 -6.31 -12.70
C ALA A 122 7.89 -5.28 -11.60
N ASN A 123 6.85 -4.66 -11.05
CA ASN A 123 6.96 -3.83 -9.86
C ASN A 123 6.73 -4.65 -8.58
N THR A 124 6.98 -4.04 -7.42
CA THR A 124 6.66 -4.65 -6.13
C THR A 124 5.25 -4.25 -5.67
N SER A 125 4.22 -4.74 -6.39
CA SER A 125 2.77 -4.58 -6.18
C SER A 125 2.11 -3.26 -6.63
N MET A 126 0.78 -3.32 -6.73
CA MET A 126 -0.21 -2.23 -6.72
C MET A 126 -1.28 -2.58 -5.65
N TYR A 127 -2.24 -1.69 -5.35
CA TYR A 127 -3.24 -1.90 -4.29
C TYR A 127 -4.19 -3.09 -4.52
N ASP A 128 -4.66 -3.25 -5.76
CA ASP A 128 -5.52 -4.35 -6.21
C ASP A 128 -5.46 -4.47 -7.75
N GLY A 129 -6.07 -5.52 -8.30
CA GLY A 129 -6.16 -5.73 -9.76
C GLY A 129 -6.97 -4.68 -10.54
N SER A 130 -7.62 -3.71 -9.89
CA SER A 130 -8.44 -2.67 -10.53
C SER A 130 -7.70 -1.33 -10.64
N THR A 131 -7.00 -0.94 -9.59
CA THR A 131 -6.04 0.16 -9.56
C THR A 131 -4.82 -0.13 -10.45
N ALA A 132 -4.44 -1.40 -10.59
CA ALA A 132 -3.46 -1.83 -11.59
C ALA A 132 -3.93 -1.53 -13.03
N LEU A 133 -5.23 -1.71 -13.35
CA LEU A 133 -5.78 -1.32 -14.66
C LEU A 133 -5.81 0.20 -14.84
N GLY A 134 -6.21 0.95 -13.80
CA GLY A 134 -6.16 2.41 -13.81
C GLY A 134 -4.76 2.94 -14.16
N GLU A 135 -3.72 2.42 -13.50
CA GLU A 135 -2.34 2.81 -13.79
C GLU A 135 -1.79 2.26 -15.12
N ALA A 136 -2.28 1.11 -15.61
CA ALA A 136 -1.93 0.62 -16.94
C ALA A 136 -2.49 1.54 -18.04
N ALA A 137 -3.72 2.03 -17.88
CA ALA A 137 -4.34 3.02 -18.77
C ALA A 137 -3.58 4.35 -18.74
N LEU A 138 -3.23 4.86 -17.55
CA LEU A 138 -2.39 6.04 -17.40
C LEU A 138 -0.99 5.83 -18.01
N MET A 139 -0.40 4.65 -17.86
CA MET A 139 0.90 4.29 -18.45
C MET A 139 0.84 4.26 -19.98
N ALA A 140 -0.19 3.67 -20.57
CA ALA A 140 -0.42 3.65 -22.02
C ALA A 140 -0.59 5.07 -22.60
N HIS A 141 -1.38 5.92 -21.94
CA HIS A 141 -1.50 7.34 -22.30
C HIS A 141 -0.14 8.07 -22.19
N ARG A 142 0.63 7.83 -21.11
CA ARG A 142 1.98 8.39 -20.92
C ARG A 142 3.02 7.85 -21.92
N ILE A 143 2.77 6.75 -22.62
CA ILE A 143 3.65 6.20 -23.67
C ILE A 143 3.26 6.75 -25.05
N THR A 144 1.97 6.68 -25.40
CA THR A 144 1.47 6.96 -26.75
C THR A 144 1.03 8.41 -26.98
N GLY A 145 0.66 9.14 -25.92
CA GLY A 145 0.02 10.47 -25.99
C GLY A 145 -1.46 10.46 -26.41
N LYS A 146 -1.98 9.31 -26.85
CA LYS A 146 -3.35 9.12 -27.37
C LYS A 146 -4.40 9.10 -26.25
N LYS A 147 -5.68 9.37 -26.56
CA LYS A 147 -6.73 9.70 -25.57
C LYS A 147 -7.86 8.66 -25.42
N GLU A 148 -7.65 7.40 -25.75
CA GLU A 148 -8.68 6.36 -25.61
C GLU A 148 -8.10 5.01 -25.16
N ILE A 149 -8.78 4.30 -24.25
CA ILE A 149 -8.51 2.90 -23.94
C ILE A 149 -9.75 2.05 -24.30
N VAL A 150 -9.53 0.97 -25.04
CA VAL A 150 -10.57 0.00 -25.40
C VAL A 150 -10.53 -1.15 -24.38
N ILE A 151 -11.68 -1.50 -23.81
CA ILE A 151 -11.83 -2.57 -22.80
C ILE A 151 -13.02 -3.48 -23.16
N PRO A 152 -13.11 -4.72 -22.64
CA PRO A 152 -14.28 -5.56 -22.86
C PRO A 152 -15.47 -5.06 -22.04
N ARG A 153 -16.68 -5.19 -22.57
CA ARG A 153 -17.93 -4.93 -21.85
C ARG A 153 -18.11 -5.95 -20.73
N ALA A 154 -17.67 -7.19 -20.94
CA ALA A 154 -17.60 -8.27 -19.97
C ALA A 154 -16.40 -8.13 -19.00
N LEU A 155 -16.46 -7.11 -18.15
CA LEU A 155 -15.55 -6.90 -17.02
C LEU A 155 -16.33 -6.72 -15.73
N HIS A 156 -15.75 -7.14 -14.60
CA HIS A 156 -16.35 -6.89 -13.29
C HIS A 156 -16.61 -5.39 -13.08
N TRP A 157 -17.82 -5.05 -12.65
CA TRP A 157 -18.31 -3.66 -12.68
C TRP A 157 -17.46 -2.72 -11.80
N GLU A 158 -16.91 -3.20 -10.68
CA GLU A 158 -16.01 -2.40 -9.84
C GLU A 158 -14.72 -2.01 -10.56
N LYS A 159 -14.15 -2.92 -11.37
CA LYS A 159 -12.94 -2.64 -12.15
C LYS A 159 -13.19 -1.51 -13.16
N LYS A 160 -14.37 -1.51 -13.80
CA LYS A 160 -14.82 -0.40 -14.66
C LYS A 160 -15.09 0.89 -13.88
N ALA A 161 -15.64 0.82 -12.67
CA ALA A 161 -15.84 1.99 -11.80
C ALA A 161 -14.51 2.63 -11.35
N VAL A 162 -13.53 1.81 -10.94
CA VAL A 162 -12.18 2.27 -10.55
C VAL A 162 -11.44 2.87 -11.73
N LEU A 163 -11.49 2.23 -12.91
CA LEU A 163 -10.90 2.79 -14.13
C LEU A 163 -11.47 4.19 -14.43
N ARG A 164 -12.79 4.36 -14.36
CA ARG A 164 -13.47 5.65 -14.59
C ARG A 164 -12.96 6.76 -13.66
N SER A 165 -12.64 6.47 -12.40
CA SER A 165 -12.01 7.44 -11.50
C SER A 165 -10.55 7.74 -11.88
N TYR A 166 -9.75 6.74 -12.22
CA TYR A 166 -8.34 6.93 -12.63
C TYR A 166 -8.20 7.73 -13.93
N VAL A 167 -9.09 7.52 -14.91
CA VAL A 167 -9.08 8.26 -16.18
C VAL A 167 -9.84 9.59 -16.13
N ALA A 168 -10.44 9.98 -14.99
CA ALA A 168 -11.16 11.24 -14.89
C ALA A 168 -10.23 12.47 -15.03
N GLY A 169 -8.97 12.34 -14.62
CA GLY A 169 -7.94 13.38 -14.65
C GLY A 169 -7.48 13.77 -16.06
N PRO A 170 -6.71 12.89 -16.75
CA PRO A 170 -6.41 13.08 -18.17
C PRO A 170 -7.69 13.04 -19.02
N GLU A 171 -7.65 13.56 -20.24
CA GLU A 171 -8.77 13.49 -21.19
C GLU A 171 -8.93 12.10 -21.83
N LEU A 172 -8.70 11.03 -21.06
CA LEU A 172 -8.64 9.64 -21.51
C LEU A 172 -10.03 8.99 -21.47
N ARG A 173 -10.58 8.72 -22.65
CA ARG A 173 -11.88 8.06 -22.82
C ARG A 173 -11.76 6.55 -22.65
N VAL A 174 -12.89 5.92 -22.32
CA VAL A 174 -13.04 4.45 -22.28
C VAL A 174 -14.06 4.05 -23.35
N ALA A 175 -13.67 3.16 -24.25
CA ALA A 175 -14.56 2.45 -25.15
C ALA A 175 -14.79 1.03 -24.64
N GLU A 176 -16.03 0.53 -24.68
CA GLU A 176 -16.38 -0.83 -24.29
C GLU A 176 -16.76 -1.64 -25.54
N VAL A 177 -16.11 -2.78 -25.78
CA VAL A 177 -16.34 -3.73 -26.90
C VAL A 177 -17.12 -4.95 -26.39
N ASP A 178 -18.07 -5.48 -27.17
CA ASP A 178 -18.87 -6.64 -26.75
C ASP A 178 -18.08 -7.97 -26.76
N PHE A 179 -18.76 -9.05 -26.39
CA PHE A 179 -18.27 -10.42 -26.39
C PHE A 179 -19.03 -11.28 -27.40
N ASP A 180 -18.33 -12.25 -28.00
CA ASP A 180 -18.92 -13.29 -28.85
C ASP A 180 -20.03 -14.02 -28.05
N PRO A 181 -21.29 -14.03 -28.54
CA PRO A 181 -22.43 -14.53 -27.77
C PRO A 181 -22.44 -16.06 -27.61
N GLU A 182 -21.67 -16.82 -28.41
CA GLU A 182 -21.52 -18.26 -28.28
C GLU A 182 -20.28 -18.63 -27.43
N ARG A 183 -19.15 -17.94 -27.64
CA ARG A 183 -17.86 -18.24 -26.98
C ARG A 183 -17.65 -17.53 -25.65
N GLY A 184 -18.26 -16.37 -25.45
CA GLY A 184 -18.01 -15.49 -24.30
C GLY A 184 -16.63 -14.84 -24.27
N THR A 185 -15.88 -14.84 -25.39
CA THR A 185 -14.58 -14.14 -25.56
C THR A 185 -14.78 -12.76 -26.18
N THR A 186 -13.74 -11.91 -26.24
CA THR A 186 -13.81 -10.59 -26.91
C THR A 186 -14.30 -10.74 -28.36
N ASP A 187 -15.26 -9.90 -28.79
CA ASP A 187 -15.68 -9.86 -30.19
C ASP A 187 -14.62 -9.14 -31.05
N LEU A 188 -14.05 -9.86 -32.02
CA LEU A 188 -12.94 -9.36 -32.84
C LEU A 188 -13.41 -8.37 -33.93
N ASP A 189 -14.64 -8.50 -34.44
CA ASP A 189 -15.19 -7.58 -35.43
C ASP A 189 -15.56 -6.24 -34.78
N GLU A 190 -16.16 -6.26 -33.58
CA GLU A 190 -16.36 -5.03 -32.79
C GLU A 190 -15.02 -4.43 -32.34
N LEU A 191 -14.04 -5.24 -31.92
CA LEU A 191 -12.70 -4.73 -31.55
C LEU A 191 -12.04 -4.02 -32.73
N GLN A 192 -12.11 -4.60 -33.94
CA GLN A 192 -11.56 -4.00 -35.15
C GLN A 192 -12.27 -2.69 -35.56
N LEU A 193 -13.53 -2.49 -35.16
CA LEU A 193 -14.26 -1.24 -35.35
C LEU A 193 -14.00 -0.20 -34.23
N ALA A 194 -13.66 -0.65 -33.02
CA ALA A 194 -13.41 0.21 -31.85
C ALA A 194 -11.97 0.76 -31.78
N VAL A 195 -11.00 0.09 -32.40
CA VAL A 195 -9.60 0.54 -32.43
C VAL A 195 -9.36 1.56 -33.56
N GLY A 196 -8.72 2.68 -33.22
CA GLY A 196 -8.40 3.75 -34.18
C GLY A 196 -7.23 4.65 -33.77
N ASP A 197 -7.11 5.80 -34.43
CA ASP A 197 -5.98 6.72 -34.26
C ASP A 197 -5.81 7.23 -32.82
N GLU A 198 -6.87 7.35 -32.04
CA GLU A 198 -6.83 7.77 -30.63
C GLU A 198 -6.70 6.62 -29.61
N THR A 199 -6.62 5.36 -30.05
CA THR A 199 -6.48 4.21 -29.13
C THR A 199 -5.05 4.09 -28.57
N ALA A 200 -4.88 4.47 -27.31
CA ALA A 200 -3.65 4.35 -26.53
C ALA A 200 -3.31 2.90 -26.17
N ALA A 201 -4.33 2.09 -25.87
CA ALA A 201 -4.21 0.66 -25.63
C ALA A 201 -5.53 -0.09 -25.85
N VAL A 202 -5.41 -1.39 -26.12
CA VAL A 202 -6.46 -2.40 -25.94
C VAL A 202 -6.18 -3.17 -24.65
N TYR A 203 -7.22 -3.41 -23.87
CA TYR A 203 -7.20 -4.27 -22.70
C TYR A 203 -8.11 -5.49 -22.90
N VAL A 204 -7.65 -6.67 -22.48
CA VAL A 204 -8.46 -7.91 -22.39
C VAL A 204 -8.09 -8.67 -21.10
N GLU A 205 -8.93 -9.61 -20.66
CA GLU A 205 -8.62 -10.48 -19.51
C GLU A 205 -8.60 -11.95 -19.93
N SER A 206 -7.57 -12.71 -19.55
CA SER A 206 -7.50 -14.17 -19.79
C SER A 206 -6.98 -14.89 -18.52
N PRO A 207 -7.84 -15.61 -17.78
CA PRO A 207 -9.27 -15.79 -18.00
C PRO A 207 -10.08 -14.49 -17.89
N ASN A 208 -11.16 -14.38 -18.65
CA ASN A 208 -12.08 -13.25 -18.63
C ASN A 208 -13.15 -13.37 -17.53
N PHE A 209 -14.06 -12.39 -17.44
CA PHE A 209 -15.10 -12.33 -16.41
C PHE A 209 -16.11 -13.51 -16.42
N PHE A 210 -16.24 -14.23 -17.54
CA PHE A 210 -17.06 -15.45 -17.63
C PHE A 210 -16.26 -16.72 -17.31
N GLY A 211 -14.97 -16.60 -16.95
CA GLY A 211 -14.06 -17.69 -16.66
C GLY A 211 -13.44 -18.36 -17.89
N ARG A 212 -13.81 -17.89 -19.10
CA ARG A 212 -13.25 -18.34 -20.38
C ARG A 212 -11.82 -17.85 -20.55
N PHE A 213 -10.99 -18.62 -21.26
CA PHE A 213 -9.74 -18.09 -21.78
C PHE A 213 -9.99 -17.33 -23.09
N GLU A 214 -9.40 -16.15 -23.24
CA GLU A 214 -9.21 -15.55 -24.56
C GLU A 214 -8.19 -16.44 -25.30
N GLU A 215 -8.62 -17.09 -26.37
CA GLU A 215 -7.81 -18.04 -27.15
C GLU A 215 -7.11 -17.34 -28.32
N ASP A 216 -7.76 -16.32 -28.89
CA ASP A 216 -7.37 -15.56 -30.07
C ASP A 216 -6.48 -14.32 -29.73
N LEU A 217 -5.51 -14.49 -28.82
CA LEU A 217 -4.66 -13.38 -28.31
C LEU A 217 -3.66 -12.81 -29.33
N GLU A 218 -3.25 -13.60 -30.33
CA GLU A 218 -2.34 -13.14 -31.38
C GLU A 218 -3.09 -12.26 -32.39
N GLU A 219 -4.33 -12.60 -32.68
CA GLU A 219 -5.29 -11.83 -33.49
C GLU A 219 -5.62 -10.49 -32.80
N ILE A 220 -5.87 -10.50 -31.48
CA ILE A 220 -6.06 -9.28 -30.68
C ILE A 220 -4.80 -8.37 -30.72
N ARG A 221 -3.60 -8.95 -30.76
CA ARG A 221 -2.33 -8.22 -30.90
C ARG A 221 -2.17 -7.58 -32.29
N GLU A 222 -2.65 -8.23 -33.36
CA GLU A 222 -2.67 -7.65 -34.71
C GLU A 222 -3.69 -6.50 -34.82
N ILE A 223 -4.88 -6.66 -34.24
CA ILE A 223 -5.93 -5.61 -34.20
C ILE A 223 -5.52 -4.41 -33.32
N ALA A 224 -4.61 -4.60 -32.36
CA ALA A 224 -4.10 -3.56 -31.46
C ALA A 224 -2.70 -3.04 -31.86
N PRO A 225 -2.55 -2.13 -32.85
CA PRO A 225 -1.25 -1.64 -33.33
C PRO A 225 -0.51 -0.69 -32.37
N THR A 226 -1.09 -0.37 -31.20
CA THR A 226 -0.42 0.41 -30.15
C THR A 226 0.03 -0.50 -29.02
N LEU A 227 -0.67 -0.52 -27.88
CA LEU A 227 -0.30 -1.30 -26.70
C LEU A 227 -1.37 -2.33 -26.37
N LEU A 228 -0.96 -3.59 -26.16
CA LEU A 228 -1.81 -4.66 -25.65
C LEU A 228 -1.57 -4.84 -24.15
N ILE A 229 -2.62 -4.64 -23.35
CA ILE A 229 -2.64 -4.86 -21.91
C ILE A 229 -3.43 -6.15 -21.66
N VAL A 230 -2.84 -7.14 -20.98
CA VAL A 230 -3.54 -8.38 -20.60
C VAL A 230 -3.72 -8.47 -19.09
N GLY A 231 -4.97 -8.53 -18.64
CA GLY A 231 -5.31 -8.96 -17.29
C GLY A 231 -5.23 -10.47 -17.19
N ALA A 232 -4.56 -11.01 -16.18
CA ALA A 232 -4.42 -12.46 -16.00
C ALA A 232 -4.65 -12.88 -14.55
N ASN A 233 -5.25 -14.05 -14.37
CA ASN A 233 -5.21 -14.76 -13.08
C ASN A 233 -3.83 -15.41 -12.92
N PRO A 234 -3.00 -15.02 -11.92
CA PRO A 234 -1.62 -15.51 -11.85
C PRO A 234 -1.48 -17.02 -11.61
N LEU A 235 -2.53 -17.71 -11.13
CA LEU A 235 -2.55 -19.18 -11.07
C LEU A 235 -2.82 -19.83 -12.43
N ALA A 236 -3.63 -19.21 -13.30
CA ALA A 236 -3.87 -19.72 -14.65
C ALA A 236 -2.56 -19.76 -15.47
N LEU A 237 -1.70 -18.76 -15.29
CA LEU A 237 -0.37 -18.65 -15.91
C LEU A 237 0.59 -19.81 -15.56
N ALA A 238 0.26 -20.68 -14.60
CA ALA A 238 1.01 -21.91 -14.36
C ALA A 238 0.76 -22.99 -15.43
N VAL A 239 -0.36 -22.91 -16.17
CA VAL A 239 -0.78 -23.85 -17.22
C VAL A 239 -1.07 -23.19 -18.58
N THR A 240 -1.28 -21.87 -18.64
CA THR A 240 -1.45 -21.12 -19.88
C THR A 240 -0.14 -20.52 -20.43
N ARG A 241 -0.06 -20.38 -21.76
CA ARG A 241 0.99 -19.63 -22.48
C ARG A 241 1.12 -18.22 -21.88
N PRO A 242 2.33 -17.73 -21.55
CA PRO A 242 2.51 -16.40 -21.01
C PRO A 242 2.02 -15.31 -21.99
N PRO A 243 1.25 -14.29 -21.56
CA PRO A 243 0.77 -13.24 -22.45
C PRO A 243 1.88 -12.44 -23.15
N GLY A 244 3.06 -12.30 -22.53
CA GLY A 244 4.23 -11.71 -23.16
C GLY A 244 4.73 -12.49 -24.37
N ASP A 245 4.59 -13.82 -24.36
CA ASP A 245 4.95 -14.67 -25.50
C ASP A 245 3.90 -14.56 -26.63
N ALA A 246 2.75 -13.91 -26.40
CA ALA A 246 1.73 -13.54 -27.38
C ALA A 246 1.74 -12.02 -27.72
N GLY A 247 2.78 -11.29 -27.32
CA GLY A 247 2.97 -9.89 -27.70
C GLY A 247 2.26 -8.84 -26.82
N ALA A 248 1.78 -9.20 -25.63
CA ALA A 248 1.34 -8.21 -24.65
C ALA A 248 2.50 -7.29 -24.22
N ASP A 249 2.24 -5.98 -24.09
CA ASP A 249 3.25 -5.00 -23.66
C ASP A 249 3.24 -4.79 -22.14
N ILE A 250 2.07 -4.97 -21.52
CA ILE A 250 1.80 -4.85 -20.10
C ILE A 250 0.94 -6.04 -19.65
N VAL A 251 1.28 -6.67 -18.53
CA VAL A 251 0.46 -7.69 -17.88
C VAL A 251 0.10 -7.24 -16.46
N ILE A 252 -1.19 -7.30 -16.14
CA ILE A 252 -1.73 -6.97 -14.81
C ILE A 252 -2.58 -8.12 -14.26
N GLY A 253 -2.97 -8.06 -13.00
CA GLY A 253 -3.86 -9.05 -12.40
C GLY A 253 -4.16 -8.80 -10.93
N GLU A 254 -5.05 -9.60 -10.35
CA GLU A 254 -5.19 -9.70 -8.90
C GLU A 254 -4.33 -10.86 -8.38
N GLY A 255 -3.41 -10.54 -7.47
CA GLY A 255 -2.46 -11.47 -6.87
C GLY A 255 -2.98 -12.13 -5.59
N GLN A 256 -4.20 -11.80 -5.12
CA GLN A 256 -4.85 -12.49 -4.00
C GLN A 256 -4.74 -14.03 -4.06
N PRO A 257 -4.92 -14.71 -5.21
CA PRO A 257 -4.83 -16.17 -5.30
C PRO A 257 -3.42 -16.74 -5.01
N LEU A 258 -2.39 -15.90 -4.99
CA LEU A 258 -1.01 -16.26 -4.64
C LEU A 258 -0.80 -16.24 -3.11
N GLY A 259 -1.64 -16.96 -2.37
CA GLY A 259 -1.45 -17.19 -0.94
C GLY A 259 -1.93 -16.08 0.01
N ASN A 260 -2.69 -15.09 -0.48
CA ASN A 260 -3.25 -14.02 0.34
C ASN A 260 -4.71 -14.29 0.70
N ALA A 261 -5.11 -13.98 1.93
CA ALA A 261 -6.47 -14.21 2.40
C ALA A 261 -7.47 -13.19 1.80
N VAL A 262 -8.74 -13.58 1.65
CA VAL A 262 -9.79 -12.73 1.03
C VAL A 262 -10.10 -11.49 1.88
N ASN A 263 -9.98 -11.60 3.21
CA ASN A 263 -9.92 -10.48 4.15
C ASN A 263 -11.10 -9.48 4.05
N TYR A 264 -12.29 -9.91 3.58
CA TYR A 264 -13.41 -9.02 3.23
C TYR A 264 -13.01 -7.83 2.34
N GLY A 265 -12.19 -8.10 1.31
CA GLY A 265 -11.81 -7.13 0.29
C GLY A 265 -10.44 -6.45 0.49
N GLY A 266 -9.71 -6.73 1.57
CA GLY A 266 -8.26 -6.43 1.61
C GLY A 266 -7.57 -6.47 2.98
N PRO A 267 -6.21 -6.44 3.03
CA PRO A 267 -5.29 -6.16 1.93
C PRO A 267 -5.30 -7.20 0.80
N LEU A 268 -5.12 -6.70 -0.43
CA LEU A 268 -5.05 -7.43 -1.69
C LEU A 268 -3.69 -7.13 -2.35
N ILE A 269 -3.47 -7.50 -3.62
CA ILE A 269 -2.24 -7.17 -4.32
C ILE A 269 -2.45 -7.13 -5.83
N GLY A 270 -2.43 -5.92 -6.41
CA GLY A 270 -2.36 -5.77 -7.86
C GLY A 270 -0.99 -6.23 -8.39
N VAL A 271 -1.01 -7.12 -9.38
CA VAL A 271 0.16 -7.52 -10.16
C VAL A 271 0.36 -6.50 -11.29
N PHE A 272 1.62 -6.11 -11.57
CA PHE A 272 1.96 -5.22 -12.68
C PHE A 272 3.35 -5.57 -13.26
N ALA A 273 3.40 -5.88 -14.56
CA ALA A 273 4.60 -6.24 -15.30
C ALA A 273 4.59 -5.66 -16.73
N CYS A 274 5.76 -5.45 -17.33
CA CYS A 274 5.90 -4.96 -18.71
C CYS A 274 7.21 -5.42 -19.38
N THR A 275 7.32 -5.11 -20.67
CA THR A 275 8.55 -5.24 -21.48
C THR A 275 9.69 -4.33 -20.99
N GLU A 276 10.96 -4.66 -21.32
CA GLU A 276 12.15 -3.91 -20.91
C GLU A 276 12.11 -2.43 -21.35
N GLU A 277 11.48 -2.14 -22.50
CA GLU A 277 11.32 -0.78 -23.03
C GLU A 277 10.53 0.14 -22.10
N HIS A 278 9.41 -0.35 -21.56
CA HIS A 278 8.42 0.50 -20.89
C HIS A 278 8.68 0.68 -19.38
N VAL A 279 9.68 -0.02 -18.81
CA VAL A 279 10.03 0.02 -17.37
C VAL A 279 10.23 1.45 -16.84
N ARG A 280 10.75 2.37 -17.65
CA ARG A 280 10.96 3.78 -17.25
C ARG A 280 9.65 4.58 -17.06
N LYS A 281 8.50 4.00 -17.41
CA LYS A 281 7.13 4.54 -17.22
C LYS A 281 6.32 3.77 -16.17
N MET A 282 6.83 2.63 -15.66
CA MET A 282 6.16 1.74 -14.73
C MET A 282 5.82 2.44 -13.39
N PRO A 283 4.60 2.25 -12.84
CA PRO A 283 4.19 2.75 -11.53
C PRO A 283 4.86 1.96 -10.38
N GLY A 284 4.92 2.56 -9.20
CA GLY A 284 5.39 1.87 -7.99
C GLY A 284 6.90 1.58 -7.93
N ARG A 285 7.29 0.87 -6.87
CA ARG A 285 8.69 0.57 -6.56
C ARG A 285 9.18 -0.63 -7.37
N VAL A 286 10.47 -0.64 -7.69
CA VAL A 286 11.14 -1.71 -8.43
C VAL A 286 12.50 -1.96 -7.77
N ILE A 287 12.86 -3.23 -7.56
CA ILE A 287 14.14 -3.66 -6.99
C ILE A 287 15.07 -4.12 -8.12
N GLY A 288 16.35 -3.76 -8.02
CA GLY A 288 17.41 -4.21 -8.91
C GLY A 288 18.47 -5.02 -8.17
N LEU A 289 18.98 -6.06 -8.84
CA LEU A 289 20.21 -6.74 -8.43
C LEU A 289 21.42 -5.92 -8.90
N THR A 290 22.36 -5.68 -7.99
CA THR A 290 23.59 -4.91 -8.19
C THR A 290 24.72 -5.52 -7.35
N ARG A 291 25.74 -4.74 -6.98
CA ARG A 291 26.79 -5.11 -6.04
C ARG A 291 26.97 -4.07 -4.94
N ASP A 292 27.66 -4.45 -3.88
CA ASP A 292 28.16 -3.50 -2.88
C ASP A 292 29.61 -3.03 -3.19
N THR A 293 30.15 -2.12 -2.39
CA THR A 293 31.50 -1.57 -2.55
C THR A 293 32.63 -2.61 -2.42
N GLU A 294 32.36 -3.78 -1.85
CA GLU A 294 33.29 -4.92 -1.82
C GLU A 294 33.08 -5.89 -3.00
N GLY A 295 32.19 -5.55 -3.95
CA GLY A 295 31.88 -6.33 -5.14
C GLY A 295 30.99 -7.54 -4.89
N ARG A 296 30.41 -7.69 -3.69
CA ARG A 296 29.50 -8.79 -3.33
C ARG A 296 28.13 -8.55 -3.96
N ARG A 297 27.30 -9.59 -4.08
CA ARG A 297 25.90 -9.44 -4.52
C ARG A 297 25.15 -8.54 -3.53
N ALA A 298 24.39 -7.59 -4.06
CA ALA A 298 23.48 -6.76 -3.28
C ALA A 298 22.22 -6.42 -4.07
N PHE A 299 21.17 -6.00 -3.38
CA PHE A 299 19.92 -5.53 -3.95
C PHE A 299 19.62 -4.11 -3.44
N CYS A 300 18.86 -3.32 -4.20
CA CYS A 300 18.35 -2.02 -3.78
C CYS A 300 17.10 -1.63 -4.58
N MET A 301 16.35 -0.64 -4.09
CA MET A 301 15.37 0.05 -4.93
C MET A 301 16.09 0.73 -6.10
N THR A 302 15.50 0.66 -7.30
CA THR A 302 16.09 1.22 -8.52
C THR A 302 15.07 2.01 -9.35
N LEU A 303 15.60 2.86 -10.23
CA LEU A 303 14.82 3.77 -11.08
C LEU A 303 13.86 4.65 -10.26
N GLN A 304 14.25 5.02 -9.03
CA GLN A 304 13.47 5.84 -8.08
C GLN A 304 13.08 7.22 -8.65
N THR A 305 13.76 7.69 -9.70
CA THR A 305 13.40 8.91 -10.46
C THR A 305 12.08 8.79 -11.24
N ARG A 306 11.31 7.71 -11.04
CA ARG A 306 9.89 7.57 -11.40
C ARG A 306 8.94 7.97 -10.25
N GLU A 307 9.40 7.88 -9.00
CA GLU A 307 8.57 7.94 -7.78
C GLU A 307 8.33 9.38 -7.29
N GLN A 308 7.22 9.56 -6.56
CA GLN A 308 6.75 10.85 -6.03
C GLN A 308 7.80 11.61 -5.20
N HIS A 309 8.65 10.90 -4.43
CA HIS A 309 9.60 11.50 -3.48
C HIS A 309 10.82 12.17 -4.15
N ILE A 310 11.05 11.91 -5.44
CA ILE A 310 12.06 12.63 -6.25
C ILE A 310 11.38 13.52 -7.29
N ARG A 311 10.27 13.06 -7.88
CA ARG A 311 9.73 13.64 -9.11
C ARG A 311 8.43 14.44 -8.93
N ARG A 312 7.84 14.44 -7.73
CA ARG A 312 6.69 15.25 -7.32
C ARG A 312 5.57 15.17 -8.37
N GLU A 313 5.10 16.31 -8.88
CA GLU A 313 4.07 16.47 -9.93
C GLU A 313 4.27 15.56 -11.15
N ARG A 314 5.52 15.30 -11.54
CA ARG A 314 5.87 14.62 -12.80
C ARG A 314 6.12 13.12 -12.62
N ALA A 315 5.80 12.55 -11.45
CA ALA A 315 5.99 11.15 -11.13
C ALA A 315 5.14 10.23 -12.03
N MET A 316 5.48 8.94 -12.11
CA MET A 316 4.72 7.97 -12.89
C MET A 316 3.46 7.47 -12.16
N SER A 317 3.32 7.81 -10.88
CA SER A 317 2.17 7.50 -10.02
C SER A 317 2.31 8.29 -8.71
N ASN A 318 1.21 8.51 -7.99
CA ASN A 318 1.26 9.04 -6.62
C ASN A 318 1.55 7.96 -5.55
N ILE A 319 1.59 6.68 -5.92
CA ILE A 319 1.79 5.56 -4.98
C ILE A 319 3.07 5.70 -4.14
N CYS A 320 2.98 5.33 -2.85
CA CYS A 320 4.07 5.41 -1.89
C CYS A 320 4.08 4.19 -0.96
N THR A 321 3.16 4.15 0.02
CA THR A 321 2.74 2.89 0.64
C THR A 321 2.01 2.07 -0.42
N ASN A 322 2.25 0.75 -0.41
CA ASN A 322 1.81 -0.21 -1.41
C ASN A 322 1.29 -1.48 -0.69
N GLU A 323 1.43 -2.68 -1.26
CA GLU A 323 1.03 -3.96 -0.65
C GLU A 323 2.22 -4.93 -0.45
N THR A 324 3.40 -4.39 -0.08
CA THR A 324 4.68 -5.12 0.01
C THR A 324 4.62 -6.45 0.76
N LEU A 325 3.99 -6.51 1.93
CA LEU A 325 3.88 -7.76 2.71
C LEU A 325 3.06 -8.85 1.98
N MET A 326 2.12 -8.47 1.11
CA MET A 326 1.34 -9.40 0.28
C MET A 326 2.19 -9.93 -0.89
N ALA A 327 3.16 -9.14 -1.39
CA ALA A 327 4.18 -9.60 -2.34
C ALA A 327 5.16 -10.59 -1.69
N VAL A 328 5.55 -10.35 -0.43
CA VAL A 328 6.33 -11.32 0.39
C VAL A 328 5.54 -12.61 0.61
N ALA A 329 4.24 -12.54 0.90
CA ALA A 329 3.38 -13.72 0.97
C ALA A 329 3.33 -14.50 -0.34
N SER A 330 3.20 -13.79 -1.47
CA SER A 330 3.15 -14.38 -2.81
C SER A 330 4.45 -15.04 -3.24
N ALA A 331 5.60 -14.43 -2.92
CA ALA A 331 6.92 -15.06 -3.15
C ALA A 331 7.05 -16.36 -2.34
N ALA A 332 6.71 -16.34 -1.05
CA ALA A 332 6.74 -17.52 -0.20
C ALA A 332 5.74 -18.60 -0.68
N TYR A 333 4.55 -18.23 -1.15
CA TYR A 333 3.54 -19.16 -1.67
C TYR A 333 4.01 -19.86 -2.95
N ILE A 334 4.51 -19.09 -3.91
CA ILE A 334 5.07 -19.61 -5.17
C ILE A 334 6.26 -20.52 -4.90
N ALA A 335 7.18 -20.14 -4.00
CA ALA A 335 8.33 -20.95 -3.63
C ALA A 335 7.95 -22.25 -2.89
N VAL A 336 6.97 -22.22 -1.98
CA VAL A 336 6.50 -23.40 -1.23
C VAL A 336 5.81 -24.42 -2.14
N LEU A 337 5.05 -23.96 -3.15
CA LEU A 337 4.41 -24.85 -4.12
C LEU A 337 5.39 -25.34 -5.21
N GLY A 338 6.25 -24.46 -5.71
CA GLY A 338 7.04 -24.69 -6.91
C GLY A 338 6.18 -24.90 -8.17
N PRO A 339 6.81 -25.20 -9.32
CA PRO A 339 6.07 -25.39 -10.58
C PRO A 339 5.04 -26.52 -10.51
N ALA A 340 5.37 -27.66 -9.87
CA ALA A 340 4.47 -28.79 -9.79
C ALA A 340 3.25 -28.52 -8.89
N GLY A 341 3.44 -27.78 -7.78
CA GLY A 341 2.35 -27.37 -6.90
C GLY A 341 1.40 -26.39 -7.58
N LEU A 342 1.94 -25.37 -8.26
CA LEU A 342 1.15 -24.38 -9.00
C LEU A 342 0.36 -25.02 -10.16
N ARG A 343 1.02 -25.82 -11.01
CA ARG A 343 0.35 -26.59 -12.07
C ARG A 343 -0.76 -27.46 -11.50
N LYS A 344 -0.51 -28.17 -10.39
CA LYS A 344 -1.53 -29.03 -9.76
C LYS A 344 -2.75 -28.25 -9.28
N VAL A 345 -2.58 -27.09 -8.66
CA VAL A 345 -3.69 -26.22 -8.22
C VAL A 345 -4.48 -25.72 -9.44
N ALA A 346 -3.79 -25.19 -10.46
CA ALA A 346 -4.41 -24.68 -11.67
C ALA A 346 -5.20 -25.74 -12.44
N THR A 347 -4.63 -26.94 -12.65
CA THR A 347 -5.32 -28.04 -13.34
C THR A 347 -6.47 -28.63 -12.51
N GLU A 348 -6.36 -28.65 -11.17
CA GLU A 348 -7.45 -29.10 -10.30
C GLU A 348 -8.63 -28.11 -10.30
N ASN A 349 -8.38 -26.79 -10.42
CA ASN A 349 -9.43 -25.79 -10.63
C ASN A 349 -10.21 -26.07 -11.92
N ILE A 350 -9.51 -26.22 -13.05
CA ILE A 350 -10.12 -26.51 -14.36
C ILE A 350 -10.97 -27.78 -14.30
N ARG A 351 -10.40 -28.86 -13.75
CA ARG A 351 -11.10 -30.15 -13.60
C ARG A 351 -12.30 -30.07 -12.67
N ARG A 352 -12.31 -29.19 -11.67
CA ARG A 352 -13.46 -28.99 -10.76
C ARG A 352 -14.54 -28.13 -11.41
N ALA A 353 -14.17 -27.03 -12.07
CA ALA A 353 -15.10 -26.18 -12.81
C ALA A 353 -15.85 -27.01 -13.87
N LYS A 354 -15.10 -27.70 -14.74
CA LYS A 354 -15.64 -28.60 -15.76
C LYS A 354 -16.56 -29.68 -15.18
N ARG A 355 -16.11 -30.42 -14.17
CA ARG A 355 -16.92 -31.49 -13.53
C ARG A 355 -18.15 -30.97 -12.78
N LEU A 356 -18.20 -29.69 -12.42
CA LEU A 356 -19.37 -29.06 -11.83
C LEU A 356 -20.36 -28.66 -12.92
N ALA A 357 -19.88 -28.07 -14.02
CA ALA A 357 -20.68 -27.78 -15.21
C ALA A 357 -21.34 -29.05 -15.78
N GLU A 358 -20.55 -30.11 -16.01
CA GLU A 358 -20.98 -31.47 -16.42
C GLU A 358 -22.04 -32.12 -15.50
N ARG A 359 -22.25 -31.57 -14.29
CA ARG A 359 -23.26 -32.03 -13.31
C ARG A 359 -24.46 -31.10 -13.19
N ILE A 360 -24.36 -29.87 -13.67
CA ILE A 360 -25.45 -28.88 -13.67
C ILE A 360 -26.21 -28.96 -15.00
N ASP A 361 -25.52 -29.15 -16.12
CA ASP A 361 -26.09 -29.20 -17.47
C ASP A 361 -27.25 -30.22 -17.66
N PRO A 362 -27.24 -31.41 -17.01
CA PRO A 362 -28.37 -32.35 -17.10
C PRO A 362 -29.63 -31.94 -16.31
N ILE A 363 -29.63 -30.78 -15.64
CA ILE A 363 -30.77 -30.27 -14.86
C ILE A 363 -31.59 -29.35 -15.78
N GLU A 364 -32.83 -29.75 -16.10
CA GLU A 364 -33.76 -29.12 -17.08
C GLU A 364 -33.94 -27.58 -16.98
N LEU A 365 -33.62 -26.98 -15.82
CA LEU A 365 -33.70 -25.53 -15.59
C LEU A 365 -32.40 -24.76 -15.90
N PHE A 366 -31.31 -25.45 -16.25
CA PHE A 366 -29.97 -24.89 -16.38
C PHE A 366 -29.23 -25.36 -17.63
N GLU A 367 -28.30 -24.52 -18.11
CA GLU A 367 -27.34 -24.80 -19.18
C GLU A 367 -25.95 -24.42 -18.66
N ALA A 368 -24.97 -25.33 -18.72
CA ALA A 368 -23.69 -25.18 -18.03
C ALA A 368 -22.51 -25.92 -18.71
N PRO A 369 -21.51 -25.21 -19.28
CA PRO A 369 -21.37 -23.76 -19.32
C PRO A 369 -22.25 -23.13 -20.40
N ALA A 370 -22.79 -21.94 -20.12
CA ALA A 370 -23.59 -21.14 -21.05
C ALA A 370 -22.78 -20.51 -22.23
N PHE A 371 -21.47 -20.74 -22.25
CA PHE A 371 -20.53 -20.29 -23.28
C PHE A 371 -19.62 -21.45 -23.69
N LEU A 372 -19.29 -21.54 -24.98
CA LEU A 372 -18.53 -22.64 -25.54
C LEU A 372 -17.01 -22.44 -25.39
N GLY A 373 -16.35 -23.45 -24.80
CA GLY A 373 -14.89 -23.54 -24.76
C GLY A 373 -14.32 -23.87 -23.36
N ALA A 374 -13.01 -23.74 -23.23
CA ALA A 374 -12.31 -24.03 -21.98
C ALA A 374 -12.47 -22.92 -20.94
N HIS A 375 -12.59 -23.31 -19.67
CA HIS A 375 -12.81 -22.42 -18.53
C HIS A 375 -11.75 -22.68 -17.44
N PHE A 376 -11.37 -21.67 -16.65
CA PHE A 376 -10.36 -21.82 -15.61
C PHE A 376 -10.90 -22.30 -14.25
N ASN A 377 -11.54 -21.41 -13.48
CA ASN A 377 -12.08 -21.71 -12.14
C ASN A 377 -13.52 -21.21 -11.95
N GLU A 378 -14.04 -20.50 -12.94
CA GLU A 378 -15.38 -19.91 -13.02
C GLU A 378 -16.01 -20.34 -14.36
N PHE A 379 -17.33 -20.37 -14.42
CA PHE A 379 -18.10 -20.59 -15.65
C PHE A 379 -19.52 -20.06 -15.44
N VAL A 380 -20.18 -19.64 -16.53
CA VAL A 380 -21.55 -19.12 -16.46
C VAL A 380 -22.57 -20.26 -16.55
N VAL A 381 -23.61 -20.19 -15.72
CA VAL A 381 -24.81 -21.04 -15.81
C VAL A 381 -25.98 -20.17 -16.23
N ARG A 382 -26.69 -20.55 -17.30
CA ARG A 382 -27.91 -19.86 -17.76
C ARG A 382 -29.13 -20.58 -17.18
N SER A 383 -30.02 -19.84 -16.52
CA SER A 383 -31.28 -20.36 -15.97
C SER A 383 -32.44 -20.12 -16.93
N THR A 384 -33.32 -21.10 -17.11
CA THR A 384 -34.54 -20.98 -17.92
C THR A 384 -35.79 -20.61 -17.11
N GLY A 385 -35.68 -20.58 -15.78
CA GLY A 385 -36.76 -20.19 -14.85
C GLY A 385 -36.40 -19.02 -13.93
N PRO A 386 -37.42 -18.35 -13.33
CA PRO A 386 -37.20 -17.27 -12.37
C PRO A 386 -36.56 -17.79 -11.08
N TYR A 387 -35.55 -17.07 -10.58
CA TYR A 387 -34.71 -17.49 -9.46
C TYR A 387 -34.89 -16.56 -8.25
N SER A 388 -35.00 -17.14 -7.06
CA SER A 388 -35.11 -16.43 -5.77
C SER A 388 -34.55 -17.30 -4.65
N ASN A 389 -33.72 -16.73 -3.77
CA ASN A 389 -33.14 -17.42 -2.61
C ASN A 389 -33.61 -16.78 -1.30
N ASP A 390 -33.86 -17.61 -0.28
CA ASP A 390 -34.13 -17.25 1.12
C ASP A 390 -33.63 -18.38 2.05
N ASP A 391 -33.39 -18.08 3.34
CA ASP A 391 -33.06 -18.97 4.48
C ASP A 391 -31.75 -19.83 4.43
N GLY A 392 -31.11 -20.25 5.54
CA GLY A 392 -31.28 -19.90 6.96
C GLY A 392 -30.61 -20.87 7.99
N ASP A 393 -29.66 -20.37 8.81
CA ASP A 393 -29.15 -20.89 10.13
C ASP A 393 -28.51 -22.32 10.28
N ALA A 394 -27.73 -22.72 11.34
CA ALA A 394 -27.28 -22.13 12.64
C ALA A 394 -25.96 -22.75 13.25
N HIS A 395 -25.18 -21.94 14.01
CA HIS A 395 -24.10 -22.26 15.03
C HIS A 395 -22.80 -23.01 14.59
N GLY A 396 -21.67 -23.14 15.35
CA GLY A 396 -21.14 -22.45 16.57
C GLY A 396 -20.41 -23.36 17.63
N GLY A 397 -19.13 -23.12 18.08
CA GLY A 397 -18.43 -24.07 19.00
C GLY A 397 -17.11 -23.82 19.84
N ARG A 398 -16.35 -22.69 19.78
CA ARG A 398 -15.20 -22.29 20.71
C ARG A 398 -13.84 -23.06 20.53
N LEU A 399 -12.66 -22.87 21.19
CA LEU A 399 -12.14 -22.11 22.40
C LEU A 399 -10.59 -21.76 22.29
N ARG A 400 -9.82 -21.55 23.39
CA ARG A 400 -8.36 -21.14 23.56
C ARG A 400 -7.79 -21.61 24.96
N PRO A 401 -6.53 -21.35 25.50
CA PRO A 401 -5.29 -20.59 25.10
C PRO A 401 -4.00 -21.49 25.08
N ALA A 402 -2.70 -21.23 25.44
CA ALA A 402 -1.83 -20.19 26.10
C ALA A 402 -0.29 -20.52 25.82
N HIS A 403 0.86 -19.93 26.31
CA HIS A 403 1.24 -18.80 27.21
C HIS A 403 2.74 -18.27 27.06
N ARG A 404 3.43 -17.85 28.15
CA ARG A 404 4.72 -17.09 28.36
C ARG A 404 6.05 -17.92 28.29
N GLY A 405 7.31 -17.43 28.19
CA GLY A 405 7.98 -16.09 28.28
C GLY A 405 8.97 -15.99 29.49
N PRO A 406 9.96 -15.04 29.63
CA PRO A 406 10.60 -14.04 28.74
C PRO A 406 12.18 -14.01 28.82
N GLY A 407 12.85 -12.95 28.34
CA GLY A 407 14.21 -12.55 28.82
C GLY A 407 15.17 -11.94 27.78
N ALA A 408 15.77 -10.78 28.07
CA ALA A 408 16.74 -10.09 27.19
C ALA A 408 17.98 -9.59 27.96
N GLY A 409 19.08 -9.35 27.24
CA GLY A 409 20.33 -8.76 27.73
C GLY A 409 20.99 -7.92 26.64
N SER A 410 21.95 -7.07 26.99
CA SER A 410 22.57 -6.13 26.03
C SER A 410 23.38 -6.84 24.94
N VAL A 411 23.21 -6.38 23.70
CA VAL A 411 23.83 -6.98 22.50
C VAL A 411 24.58 -5.89 21.73
N THR A 412 25.83 -6.17 21.35
CA THR A 412 26.51 -5.42 20.27
C THR A 412 25.84 -5.79 18.94
N PHE A 413 25.08 -4.88 18.34
CA PHE A 413 24.34 -5.19 17.12
C PHE A 413 25.28 -5.60 15.98
N ARG A 414 25.04 -6.79 15.44
CA ARG A 414 25.58 -7.28 14.19
C ARG A 414 24.43 -7.97 13.47
N GLN A 415 24.06 -7.47 12.31
CA GLN A 415 23.00 -8.08 11.52
C GLN A 415 23.43 -9.48 11.07
N ALA A 416 22.48 -10.39 10.86
CA ALA A 416 22.84 -11.64 10.23
C ALA A 416 23.32 -11.37 8.80
N ARG A 417 24.21 -12.23 8.32
CA ARG A 417 24.73 -12.15 6.96
C ARG A 417 24.80 -13.56 6.39
N TYR A 418 24.03 -13.77 5.34
CA TYR A 418 24.01 -15.00 4.57
C TYR A 418 24.34 -14.65 3.13
N ASP A 419 25.28 -15.37 2.53
CA ASP A 419 25.42 -15.42 1.07
C ASP A 419 24.33 -16.38 0.55
N GLU A 420 23.08 -15.95 0.68
CA GLU A 420 21.91 -16.78 0.42
C GLU A 420 21.67 -16.85 -1.09
N PRO A 421 21.82 -18.02 -1.73
CA PRO A 421 21.68 -18.13 -3.17
C PRO A 421 20.26 -17.79 -3.61
N LEU A 422 20.15 -17.20 -4.80
CA LEU A 422 18.86 -16.97 -5.44
C LEU A 422 18.13 -18.31 -5.58
N LEU A 423 16.80 -18.30 -5.45
CA LEU A 423 16.03 -19.54 -5.63
C LEU A 423 16.27 -20.21 -7.00
N CYS A 424 16.52 -19.43 -8.07
CA CYS A 424 16.87 -19.92 -9.40
C CYS A 424 18.32 -20.41 -9.58
N GLU A 425 19.17 -20.30 -8.55
CA GLU A 425 20.55 -20.81 -8.53
C GLU A 425 20.70 -22.10 -7.72
N ARG A 426 19.64 -22.53 -7.02
CA ARG A 426 19.61 -23.76 -6.24
C ARG A 426 19.39 -24.97 -7.14
N GLU A 427 20.05 -26.08 -6.80
CA GLU A 427 19.67 -27.39 -7.34
C GLU A 427 18.20 -27.65 -6.99
N SER A 428 17.40 -27.98 -7.99
CA SER A 428 15.96 -28.17 -7.90
C SER A 428 15.56 -29.43 -8.66
N ALA A 429 14.43 -30.03 -8.26
CA ALA A 429 13.82 -31.06 -9.09
C ALA A 429 13.35 -30.42 -10.42
N GLN A 430 13.45 -31.18 -11.52
CA GLN A 430 12.96 -30.71 -12.81
C GLN A 430 11.44 -30.45 -12.75
N ASP A 431 10.96 -29.42 -13.47
CA ASP A 431 9.54 -29.26 -13.76
C ASP A 431 9.03 -30.58 -14.38
N PRO A 432 8.01 -31.26 -13.81
CA PRO A 432 7.44 -32.46 -14.40
C PRO A 432 6.79 -32.21 -15.78
N GLY A 433 6.73 -30.94 -16.20
CA GLY A 433 6.18 -30.49 -17.47
C GLY A 433 4.67 -30.31 -17.39
N ALA A 434 4.06 -30.07 -18.55
CA ALA A 434 2.61 -29.97 -18.67
C ALA A 434 1.86 -31.20 -18.10
N GLY A 435 2.36 -32.40 -18.38
CA GLY A 435 1.64 -33.65 -18.08
C GLY A 435 0.31 -33.70 -18.85
N ASP A 436 -0.75 -34.15 -18.20
CA ASP A 436 -2.11 -34.07 -18.74
C ASP A 436 -2.70 -32.66 -18.48
N LEU A 437 -2.67 -31.83 -19.52
CA LEU A 437 -3.43 -30.58 -19.66
C LEU A 437 -4.50 -30.69 -20.76
N PHE A 438 -5.18 -31.84 -20.92
CA PHE A 438 -6.16 -32.00 -22.00
C PHE A 438 -7.31 -30.97 -21.94
N ASP A 439 -7.65 -30.51 -20.74
CA ASP A 439 -8.69 -29.50 -20.47
C ASP A 439 -8.25 -28.04 -20.77
N VAL A 440 -6.99 -27.79 -21.14
CA VAL A 440 -6.49 -26.46 -21.60
C VAL A 440 -6.45 -26.44 -23.14
N PRO A 441 -6.85 -25.34 -23.83
CA PRO A 441 -6.76 -25.22 -25.29
C PRO A 441 -5.35 -25.42 -25.82
N ALA A 442 -5.18 -26.11 -26.95
CA ALA A 442 -3.87 -26.59 -27.40
C ALA A 442 -2.84 -25.46 -27.62
N GLY A 443 -3.22 -24.37 -28.28
CA GLY A 443 -2.36 -23.19 -28.50
C GLY A 443 -2.03 -22.40 -27.23
N LEU A 444 -2.82 -22.57 -26.17
CA LEU A 444 -2.59 -21.96 -24.87
C LEU A 444 -1.80 -22.85 -23.89
N ARG A 445 -1.35 -24.05 -24.24
CA ARG A 445 -0.70 -24.95 -23.25
C ARG A 445 0.72 -24.51 -22.89
N ARG A 446 0.98 -24.32 -21.59
CA ARG A 446 2.32 -24.02 -21.06
C ARG A 446 3.20 -25.27 -20.96
N GLU A 447 4.09 -25.46 -21.93
CA GLU A 447 5.06 -26.57 -21.94
C GLU A 447 5.91 -26.62 -20.66
N ARG A 448 6.58 -25.52 -20.30
CA ARG A 448 7.49 -25.40 -19.15
C ARG A 448 7.20 -24.18 -18.29
N LEU A 449 7.36 -24.33 -16.98
CA LEU A 449 7.30 -23.26 -15.98
C LEU A 449 8.67 -23.20 -15.28
N ASP A 450 9.51 -22.22 -15.63
CA ASP A 450 10.93 -22.19 -15.25
C ASP A 450 11.17 -21.67 -13.82
N LEU A 451 10.46 -22.29 -12.87
CA LEU A 451 10.51 -22.00 -11.44
C LEU A 451 11.20 -23.16 -10.69
N PRO A 452 11.96 -22.89 -9.62
CA PRO A 452 12.65 -23.92 -8.86
C PRO A 452 11.65 -24.75 -8.04
N GLN A 453 11.73 -26.07 -8.15
CA GLN A 453 11.03 -26.99 -7.26
C GLN A 453 11.92 -27.38 -6.08
N LEU A 454 11.61 -26.86 -4.90
CA LEU A 454 12.33 -27.10 -3.64
C LEU A 454 11.46 -27.79 -2.58
N PRO A 455 12.04 -28.49 -1.59
CA PRO A 455 11.31 -28.95 -0.42
C PRO A 455 10.88 -27.78 0.48
N GLU A 456 9.66 -27.81 1.04
CA GLU A 456 9.11 -26.74 1.90
C GLU A 456 10.07 -26.33 3.04
N HIS A 457 10.73 -27.29 3.68
CA HIS A 457 11.66 -27.02 4.78
C HIS A 457 12.93 -26.24 4.35
N GLU A 458 13.29 -26.27 3.06
CA GLU A 458 14.36 -25.45 2.49
C GLU A 458 13.87 -24.03 2.18
N VAL A 459 12.65 -23.89 1.68
CA VAL A 459 11.98 -22.59 1.46
C VAL A 459 11.82 -21.84 2.79
N VAL A 460 11.43 -22.53 3.85
CA VAL A 460 11.37 -21.97 5.22
C VAL A 460 12.75 -21.58 5.73
N ARG A 461 13.81 -22.36 5.47
CA ARG A 461 15.20 -21.97 5.81
C ARG A 461 15.65 -20.73 5.06
N HIS A 462 15.36 -20.65 3.76
CA HIS A 462 15.69 -19.52 2.89
C HIS A 462 15.05 -18.22 3.41
N TYR A 463 13.73 -18.16 3.53
CA TYR A 463 13.05 -16.95 4.02
C TYR A 463 13.33 -16.62 5.49
N THR A 464 13.68 -17.61 6.32
CA THR A 464 14.20 -17.36 7.67
C THR A 464 15.53 -16.60 7.62
N ARG A 465 16.49 -17.05 6.78
CA ARG A 465 17.77 -16.35 6.60
C ARG A 465 17.59 -14.96 6.02
N LEU A 466 16.71 -14.79 5.03
CA LEU A 466 16.38 -13.48 4.48
C LEU A 466 15.82 -12.54 5.56
N SER A 467 14.84 -12.97 6.37
CA SER A 467 14.28 -12.12 7.44
C SER A 467 15.34 -11.59 8.42
N GLN A 468 16.38 -12.38 8.72
CA GLN A 468 17.47 -12.00 9.62
C GLN A 468 18.45 -10.97 9.00
N MET A 469 18.30 -10.68 7.70
CA MET A 469 18.98 -9.61 6.94
C MET A 469 18.08 -8.38 6.72
N ASN A 470 17.05 -8.21 7.56
CA ASN A 470 16.23 -7.00 7.66
C ASN A 470 16.40 -6.33 9.04
N PHE A 471 15.85 -5.12 9.17
CA PHE A 471 15.68 -4.43 10.44
C PHE A 471 14.21 -3.99 10.56
N GLY A 472 13.59 -4.22 11.72
CA GLY A 472 12.20 -3.85 12.01
C GLY A 472 12.02 -3.30 13.43
N ILE A 473 10.82 -2.82 13.75
CA ILE A 473 10.51 -2.20 15.05
C ILE A 473 10.73 -3.19 16.21
N ASP A 474 10.37 -4.47 16.04
CA ASP A 474 10.65 -5.49 17.07
C ASP A 474 12.15 -5.90 17.13
N THR A 475 13.01 -5.37 16.24
CA THR A 475 14.48 -5.59 16.22
C THR A 475 15.23 -4.48 16.96
N GLY A 476 14.76 -3.24 16.87
CA GLY A 476 15.38 -2.07 17.47
C GLY A 476 14.75 -0.76 16.97
N PHE A 477 15.25 0.36 17.48
CA PHE A 477 14.67 1.67 17.26
C PHE A 477 14.79 2.14 15.81
N TYR A 478 13.67 2.66 15.28
CA TYR A 478 13.46 2.93 13.85
C TYR A 478 12.96 4.38 13.59
N PRO A 479 13.76 5.44 13.87
CA PRO A 479 13.34 6.85 13.90
C PRO A 479 13.04 7.52 12.53
N LEU A 480 12.37 6.85 11.59
CA LEU A 480 11.98 7.47 10.32
C LEU A 480 10.93 8.57 10.52
N GLY A 481 11.30 9.81 10.23
CA GLY A 481 10.38 10.96 10.13
C GLY A 481 9.23 10.72 9.14
N SER A 482 8.06 11.25 9.49
CA SER A 482 6.75 11.11 8.83
C SER A 482 6.37 9.65 8.50
N CYS A 483 6.80 8.70 9.34
CA CYS A 483 6.50 7.28 9.16
C CYS A 483 5.85 6.63 10.39
N THR A 484 5.96 7.25 11.56
CA THR A 484 5.42 6.79 12.85
C THR A 484 5.65 5.30 13.07
N MET A 485 6.94 4.93 13.19
CA MET A 485 7.42 3.56 13.37
C MET A 485 7.14 3.00 14.79
N LYS A 486 5.89 3.11 15.25
CA LYS A 486 5.42 2.69 16.58
C LYS A 486 5.13 1.19 16.65
N PHE A 487 5.17 0.63 17.86
CA PHE A 487 4.84 -0.78 18.12
C PHE A 487 3.49 -1.22 17.51
N ASN A 488 3.49 -2.32 16.74
CA ASN A 488 2.29 -2.94 16.19
C ASN A 488 1.75 -4.02 17.16
N PRO A 489 0.55 -3.86 17.79
CA PRO A 489 0.03 -4.82 18.77
C PRO A 489 -0.32 -6.19 18.17
N LYS A 490 0.23 -7.25 18.76
CA LYS A 490 0.08 -8.61 18.22
C LYS A 490 -1.35 -9.18 18.39
N PHE A 491 -2.11 -8.72 19.40
CA PHE A 491 -3.51 -9.13 19.57
C PHE A 491 -4.41 -8.69 18.41
N ALA A 492 -4.13 -7.53 17.80
CA ALA A 492 -4.87 -7.02 16.65
C ALA A 492 -4.61 -7.89 15.40
N GLU A 493 -3.38 -8.40 15.25
CA GLU A 493 -3.03 -9.37 14.21
C GLU A 493 -3.73 -10.72 14.41
N GLU A 494 -3.86 -11.20 15.65
CA GLU A 494 -4.64 -12.41 15.93
C GLU A 494 -6.13 -12.25 15.61
N LEU A 495 -6.74 -11.10 15.93
CA LEU A 495 -8.14 -10.81 15.62
C LEU A 495 -8.38 -10.75 14.10
N ALA A 496 -7.46 -10.13 13.35
CA ALA A 496 -7.54 -10.04 11.89
C ALA A 496 -7.30 -11.38 11.16
N ARG A 497 -6.89 -12.44 11.87
CA ARG A 497 -6.70 -13.81 11.33
C ARG A 497 -7.89 -14.74 11.57
N LEU A 498 -8.91 -14.29 12.29
CA LEU A 498 -10.12 -15.08 12.54
C LEU A 498 -10.83 -15.41 11.20
N PRO A 499 -11.29 -16.66 10.96
CA PRO A 499 -12.01 -17.04 9.74
C PRO A 499 -13.21 -16.12 9.44
N GLU A 500 -13.85 -15.61 10.48
CA GLU A 500 -14.96 -14.65 10.48
C GLU A 500 -14.61 -13.26 9.91
N ILE A 501 -13.37 -13.01 9.50
CA ILE A 501 -12.98 -11.90 8.61
C ILE A 501 -12.02 -12.33 7.50
N ALA A 502 -11.02 -13.16 7.81
CA ALA A 502 -9.99 -13.56 6.84
C ALA A 502 -10.54 -14.42 5.69
N ARG A 503 -11.61 -15.18 5.94
CA ARG A 503 -12.27 -16.09 4.99
C ARG A 503 -13.71 -15.66 4.69
N VAL A 504 -13.90 -14.36 4.48
CA VAL A 504 -15.18 -13.75 4.11
C VAL A 504 -15.00 -12.98 2.80
N HIS A 505 -15.91 -13.17 1.85
CA HIS A 505 -15.92 -12.48 0.55
C HIS A 505 -16.68 -11.14 0.68
N PRO A 506 -16.22 -10.04 0.05
CA PRO A 506 -16.89 -8.73 0.15
C PRO A 506 -18.38 -8.78 -0.26
N ASP A 507 -18.70 -9.35 -1.43
CA ASP A 507 -20.08 -9.43 -1.96
C ASP A 507 -20.99 -10.48 -1.28
N ARG A 508 -20.65 -10.94 -0.07
CA ARG A 508 -21.62 -11.74 0.70
C ARG A 508 -22.80 -10.86 1.07
N ASP A 509 -23.99 -11.46 1.07
CA ASP A 509 -25.21 -10.78 1.51
C ASP A 509 -24.98 -10.10 2.88
N PRO A 510 -25.30 -8.80 3.03
CA PRO A 510 -25.05 -8.03 4.25
C PRO A 510 -25.54 -8.69 5.54
N SER A 511 -26.65 -9.44 5.51
CA SER A 511 -27.18 -10.17 6.68
C SER A 511 -26.18 -11.19 7.24
N THR A 512 -25.31 -11.74 6.39
CA THR A 512 -24.32 -12.77 6.74
C THR A 512 -22.98 -12.21 7.23
N VAL A 513 -22.78 -10.88 7.18
CA VAL A 513 -21.51 -10.19 7.50
C VAL A 513 -21.67 -9.00 8.46
N GLN A 514 -22.78 -8.96 9.21
CA GLN A 514 -23.15 -7.89 10.15
C GLN A 514 -22.06 -7.51 11.17
N GLY A 515 -21.17 -8.44 11.54
CA GLY A 515 -20.05 -8.17 12.44
C GLY A 515 -18.93 -7.35 11.79
N ILE A 516 -18.60 -7.60 10.51
CA ILE A 516 -17.64 -6.74 9.79
C ILE A 516 -18.27 -5.36 9.55
N LEU A 517 -19.53 -5.32 9.09
CA LEU A 517 -20.22 -4.06 8.83
C LEU A 517 -20.35 -3.20 10.09
N GLN A 518 -20.60 -3.80 11.27
CA GLN A 518 -20.54 -3.10 12.55
C GLN A 518 -19.17 -2.47 12.82
N ILE A 519 -18.08 -3.25 12.69
CA ILE A 519 -16.71 -2.77 12.97
C ILE A 519 -16.31 -1.62 12.05
N LEU A 520 -16.68 -1.70 10.77
CA LEU A 520 -16.38 -0.67 9.78
C LEU A 520 -17.23 0.60 10.02
N TYR A 521 -18.54 0.45 10.30
CA TYR A 521 -19.42 1.57 10.64
C TYR A 521 -18.96 2.31 11.91
N GLU A 522 -18.64 1.57 12.97
CA GLU A 522 -18.11 2.17 14.20
C GLU A 522 -16.76 2.85 13.97
N LEU A 523 -15.88 2.27 13.14
CA LEU A 523 -14.61 2.90 12.78
C LEU A 523 -14.80 4.21 12.00
N GLN A 524 -15.78 4.30 11.08
CA GLN A 524 -16.12 5.57 10.42
C GLN A 524 -16.51 6.63 11.45
N GLY A 525 -17.42 6.31 12.37
CA GLY A 525 -17.85 7.23 13.43
C GLY A 525 -16.72 7.64 14.37
N ILE A 526 -15.85 6.70 14.76
CA ILE A 526 -14.67 6.97 15.60
C ILE A 526 -13.68 7.89 14.89
N LEU A 527 -13.37 7.65 13.62
CA LEU A 527 -12.47 8.49 12.83
C LEU A 527 -13.06 9.89 12.57
N ALA A 528 -14.38 9.99 12.33
CA ALA A 528 -15.08 11.26 12.21
C ALA A 528 -14.87 12.12 13.46
N LYS A 529 -15.10 11.54 14.65
CA LYS A 529 -14.85 12.21 15.94
C LYS A 529 -13.39 12.57 16.20
N ILE A 530 -12.43 11.70 15.86
CA ILE A 530 -10.98 11.99 15.99
C ILE A 530 -10.58 13.18 15.10
N SER A 531 -11.18 13.31 13.93
CA SER A 531 -10.86 14.36 12.95
C SER A 531 -11.71 15.62 13.05
N GLY A 532 -12.83 15.63 13.80
CA GLY A 532 -13.81 16.71 13.76
C GLY A 532 -14.55 16.83 12.43
N MET A 533 -14.62 15.72 11.67
CA MET A 533 -15.33 15.62 10.40
C MET A 533 -16.73 15.03 10.62
N ASP A 534 -17.62 15.24 9.66
CA ASP A 534 -19.03 14.87 9.77
C ASP A 534 -19.30 13.47 9.20
N ALA A 535 -18.52 13.04 8.20
CA ALA A 535 -18.58 11.71 7.60
C ALA A 535 -17.18 11.18 7.25
N VAL A 536 -17.04 9.85 7.14
CA VAL A 536 -15.80 9.16 6.75
C VAL A 536 -16.10 8.02 5.77
N THR A 537 -15.28 7.86 4.73
CA THR A 537 -15.19 6.63 3.92
C THR A 537 -13.91 5.86 4.24
N LEU A 538 -13.96 4.53 4.17
CA LEU A 538 -12.82 3.64 4.44
C LEU A 538 -12.18 3.06 3.17
N GLN A 539 -12.72 3.36 1.99
CA GLN A 539 -12.36 2.68 0.74
C GLN A 539 -10.89 2.81 0.29
N PRO A 540 -10.15 3.94 0.47
CA PRO A 540 -8.82 4.07 -0.11
C PRO A 540 -7.76 3.19 0.58
N ALA A 541 -6.86 2.61 -0.20
CA ALA A 541 -5.81 1.69 0.25
C ALA A 541 -4.61 2.37 0.95
N ALA A 542 -4.36 3.66 0.72
CA ALA A 542 -3.30 4.40 1.42
C ALA A 542 -3.52 5.92 1.34
N GLY A 543 -2.71 6.69 2.07
CA GLY A 543 -2.82 8.16 2.13
C GLY A 543 -2.80 8.83 0.75
N ALA A 544 -1.91 8.41 -0.15
CA ALA A 544 -1.87 8.89 -1.54
C ALA A 544 -3.18 8.64 -2.31
N GLN A 545 -3.86 7.52 -2.08
CA GLN A 545 -5.18 7.29 -2.68
C GLN A 545 -6.29 8.11 -1.98
N GLY A 546 -6.12 8.47 -0.70
CA GLY A 546 -6.95 9.43 0.02
C GLY A 546 -6.76 10.88 -0.44
N GLU A 547 -5.56 11.27 -0.86
CA GLU A 547 -5.27 12.55 -1.54
C GLU A 547 -5.95 12.63 -2.90
N PHE A 548 -5.75 11.61 -3.73
CA PHE A 548 -6.41 11.45 -5.03
C PHE A 548 -7.94 11.52 -4.88
N LEU A 549 -8.51 10.82 -3.90
CA LEU A 549 -9.93 10.92 -3.59
C LEU A 549 -10.33 12.34 -3.14
N GLY A 550 -9.55 13.00 -2.28
CA GLY A 550 -9.83 14.37 -1.85
C GLY A 550 -9.95 15.36 -3.01
N LEU A 551 -9.07 15.23 -4.01
CA LEU A 551 -9.10 16.05 -5.22
C LEU A 551 -10.25 15.69 -6.18
N LEU A 552 -10.69 14.42 -6.22
CA LEU A 552 -11.91 14.02 -6.92
C LEU A 552 -13.18 14.56 -6.24
N LEU A 553 -13.24 14.54 -4.90
CA LEU A 553 -14.35 15.09 -4.12
C LEU A 553 -14.46 16.61 -4.31
N ALA A 554 -13.32 17.32 -4.26
CA ALA A 554 -13.28 18.75 -4.55
C ALA A 554 -13.79 19.06 -5.97
N ARG A 555 -13.37 18.29 -6.98
CA ARG A 555 -13.85 18.41 -8.37
C ARG A 555 -15.36 18.26 -8.48
N ALA A 556 -15.91 17.21 -7.86
CA ALA A 556 -17.34 16.90 -7.95
C ALA A 556 -18.19 17.97 -7.24
N TYR A 557 -17.73 18.45 -6.08
CA TYR A 557 -18.35 19.55 -5.35
C TYR A 557 -18.40 20.86 -6.16
N HIS A 558 -17.29 21.22 -6.81
CA HIS A 558 -17.24 22.41 -7.67
C HIS A 558 -18.05 22.26 -8.97
N ALA A 559 -18.08 21.06 -9.56
CA ALA A 559 -18.92 20.77 -10.71
C ALA A 559 -20.43 20.92 -10.38
N ASP A 560 -20.87 20.38 -9.24
CA ASP A 560 -22.26 20.47 -8.74
C ASP A 560 -22.68 21.92 -8.40
N ARG A 561 -21.73 22.74 -7.94
CA ARG A 561 -21.90 24.19 -7.73
C ARG A 561 -21.87 25.02 -9.02
N GLY A 562 -21.46 24.44 -10.15
CA GLY A 562 -21.25 25.17 -11.41
C GLY A 562 -19.93 25.94 -11.50
N ASP A 563 -19.03 25.83 -10.52
CA ASP A 563 -17.68 26.42 -10.54
C ASP A 563 -16.55 25.42 -10.85
N GLY A 564 -16.90 24.30 -11.50
CA GLY A 564 -16.00 23.22 -11.94
C GLY A 564 -14.95 23.56 -13.02
N ALA A 565 -14.73 24.85 -13.30
CA ALA A 565 -13.61 25.34 -14.12
C ALA A 565 -12.32 25.56 -13.28
N ARG A 566 -12.40 25.41 -11.95
CA ARG A 566 -11.24 25.44 -11.03
C ARG A 566 -10.22 24.36 -11.39
N ASN A 567 -8.98 24.77 -11.64
CA ASN A 567 -7.91 23.89 -12.14
C ASN A 567 -6.53 24.11 -11.47
N GLU A 568 -6.42 24.98 -10.46
CA GLU A 568 -5.19 25.22 -9.69
C GLU A 568 -5.26 24.53 -8.31
N VAL A 569 -4.22 23.76 -7.94
CA VAL A 569 -4.06 23.21 -6.58
C VAL A 569 -2.85 23.86 -5.93
N ILE A 570 -3.06 24.53 -4.79
CA ILE A 570 -1.99 25.21 -4.04
C ILE A 570 -1.32 24.20 -3.11
N LEU A 571 0.02 24.21 -3.08
CA LEU A 571 0.84 23.34 -2.22
C LEU A 571 1.99 24.14 -1.59
N PRO A 572 2.22 24.08 -0.27
CA PRO A 572 3.44 24.59 0.34
C PRO A 572 4.69 23.85 -0.15
N ASP A 573 5.84 24.53 -0.15
CA ASP A 573 7.16 23.92 -0.36
C ASP A 573 7.53 22.84 0.70
N THR A 574 6.83 22.82 1.83
CA THR A 574 6.90 21.79 2.89
C THR A 574 5.94 20.60 2.68
N ALA A 575 5.06 20.62 1.67
CA ALA A 575 4.13 19.50 1.44
C ALA A 575 4.84 18.24 0.89
N HIS A 576 4.34 17.06 1.27
CA HIS A 576 4.92 15.78 0.88
C HIS A 576 4.78 15.52 -0.63
N GLY A 577 5.70 14.74 -1.21
CA GLY A 577 5.78 14.51 -2.66
C GLY A 577 4.55 13.84 -3.27
N THR A 578 3.78 13.10 -2.48
CA THR A 578 2.49 12.51 -2.89
C THR A 578 1.49 13.60 -3.27
N ASN A 579 1.35 14.69 -2.50
CA ASN A 579 0.37 15.75 -2.75
C ASN A 579 0.54 16.33 -4.17
N PHE A 580 1.80 16.56 -4.57
CA PHE A 580 2.17 17.02 -5.91
C PHE A 580 1.82 15.97 -6.98
N ALA A 581 2.16 14.71 -6.75
CA ALA A 581 1.88 13.61 -7.68
C ALA A 581 0.36 13.35 -7.81
N SER A 582 -0.42 13.48 -6.74
CA SER A 582 -1.87 13.34 -6.71
C SER A 582 -2.57 14.42 -7.53
N ALA A 583 -2.08 15.67 -7.45
CA ALA A 583 -2.56 16.77 -8.29
C ALA A 583 -2.15 16.59 -9.77
N GLY A 584 -0.89 16.25 -10.03
CA GLY A 584 -0.36 16.03 -11.39
C GLY A 584 -1.01 14.83 -12.11
N MET A 585 -1.32 13.75 -11.39
CA MET A 585 -2.04 12.58 -11.90
C MET A 585 -3.48 12.92 -12.32
N LEU A 586 -4.08 13.94 -11.70
CA LEU A 586 -5.40 14.46 -12.09
C LEU A 586 -5.34 15.61 -13.11
N GLY A 587 -4.16 15.99 -13.60
CA GLY A 587 -3.97 17.03 -14.62
C GLY A 587 -4.10 18.47 -14.10
N TYR A 588 -4.14 18.68 -12.77
CA TYR A 588 -4.22 20.03 -12.20
C TYR A 588 -2.90 20.79 -12.27
N HIS A 589 -2.99 22.11 -12.41
CA HIS A 589 -1.82 22.98 -12.29
C HIS A 589 -1.43 23.12 -10.82
N VAL A 590 -0.25 22.62 -10.46
CA VAL A 590 0.29 22.82 -9.12
C VAL A 590 0.83 24.24 -8.98
N ARG A 591 0.39 24.94 -7.92
CA ARG A 591 0.88 26.27 -7.54
C ARG A 591 1.64 26.17 -6.23
N GLU A 592 2.94 25.95 -6.34
CA GLU A 592 3.84 25.87 -5.18
C GLU A 592 4.00 27.26 -4.52
N ILE A 593 3.83 27.34 -3.20
CA ILE A 593 4.01 28.57 -2.39
C ILE A 593 5.12 28.40 -1.34
N PRO A 594 5.92 29.44 -1.07
CA PRO A 594 7.04 29.37 -0.13
C PRO A 594 6.59 29.33 1.33
N SER A 595 7.41 28.70 2.17
CA SER A 595 7.34 28.84 3.62
C SER A 595 8.12 30.06 4.11
N LYS A 596 7.58 30.72 5.12
CA LYS A 596 8.25 31.75 5.93
C LYS A 596 8.40 31.24 7.36
N ASP A 597 9.59 31.35 7.93
CA ASP A 597 9.89 30.91 9.31
C ASP A 597 9.46 29.44 9.60
N GLY A 598 9.50 28.59 8.57
CA GLY A 598 9.10 27.17 8.63
C GLY A 598 7.58 26.92 8.68
N ARG A 599 6.76 27.89 8.26
CA ARG A 599 5.30 27.86 8.19
C ARG A 599 4.82 28.49 6.87
N VAL A 600 3.55 28.37 6.51
CA VAL A 600 3.02 28.96 5.25
C VAL A 600 3.16 30.49 5.23
N ASP A 601 3.72 31.08 4.15
CA ASP A 601 3.64 32.54 3.98
C ASP A 601 2.23 32.97 3.55
N LEU A 602 1.49 33.54 4.51
CA LEU A 602 0.14 34.06 4.32
C LEU A 602 0.03 35.04 3.14
N LYS A 603 1.04 35.86 2.86
CA LYS A 603 1.00 36.81 1.73
C LYS A 603 1.15 36.11 0.39
N ALA A 604 1.94 35.03 0.34
CA ALA A 604 2.02 34.21 -0.85
C ALA A 604 0.73 33.42 -1.06
N LEU A 605 0.07 32.98 0.02
CA LEU A 605 -1.25 32.34 -0.03
C LEU A 605 -2.35 33.32 -0.48
N GLU A 606 -2.43 34.53 0.07
CA GLU A 606 -3.37 35.58 -0.38
C GLU A 606 -3.17 35.98 -1.85
N ALA A 607 -1.92 35.96 -2.34
CA ALA A 607 -1.62 36.17 -3.75
C ALA A 607 -1.86 34.91 -4.63
N ALA A 608 -2.12 33.74 -4.03
CA ALA A 608 -2.30 32.46 -4.71
C ALA A 608 -3.74 31.96 -4.77
N ALA A 609 -4.54 32.20 -3.73
CA ALA A 609 -5.95 31.81 -3.67
C ALA A 609 -6.81 32.71 -4.57
N GLY A 610 -7.71 32.11 -5.36
CA GLY A 610 -8.64 32.85 -6.21
C GLY A 610 -9.64 31.94 -6.94
N GLU A 611 -10.36 32.50 -7.92
CA GLU A 611 -11.49 31.85 -8.63
C GLU A 611 -11.12 30.52 -9.32
N LYS A 612 -9.84 30.30 -9.65
CA LYS A 612 -9.33 29.05 -10.25
C LYS A 612 -8.87 28.01 -9.24
N THR A 613 -8.68 28.37 -7.97
CA THR A 613 -8.17 27.47 -6.96
C THR A 613 -9.22 26.41 -6.64
N LEU A 614 -8.88 25.14 -6.85
CA LEU A 614 -9.68 24.00 -6.44
C LEU A 614 -9.51 23.76 -4.93
N ALA A 615 -8.25 23.66 -4.48
CA ALA A 615 -7.92 23.41 -3.09
C ALA A 615 -6.52 23.90 -2.70
N LEU A 616 -6.31 24.11 -1.40
CA LEU A 616 -4.99 24.06 -0.74
C LEU A 616 -4.85 22.70 -0.04
N MET A 617 -3.76 21.98 -0.26
CA MET A 617 -3.41 20.80 0.55
C MET A 617 -2.30 21.14 1.54
N LEU A 618 -2.53 20.89 2.83
CA LEU A 618 -1.63 21.29 3.92
C LEU A 618 -1.53 20.18 4.99
N THR A 619 -0.31 19.91 5.43
CA THR A 619 0.00 19.05 6.59
C THR A 619 0.17 19.94 7.83
N ASN A 620 -0.53 19.70 8.94
CA ASN A 620 -0.37 20.49 10.17
C ASN A 620 -0.42 19.65 11.47
N PRO A 621 0.70 19.37 12.16
CA PRO A 621 2.02 19.97 11.94
C PRO A 621 2.66 19.56 10.61
N ASN A 622 3.35 20.51 10.00
CA ASN A 622 4.01 20.35 8.71
C ASN A 622 5.24 19.42 8.82
N THR A 623 5.88 19.11 7.69
CA THR A 623 7.01 18.16 7.60
C THR A 623 8.31 18.65 8.26
N LEU A 624 8.34 19.84 8.86
CA LEU A 624 9.42 20.26 9.76
C LEU A 624 9.15 19.87 11.23
N GLY A 625 7.97 19.30 11.52
CA GLY A 625 7.44 19.09 12.86
C GLY A 625 6.89 20.36 13.50
N ILE A 626 6.54 21.38 12.70
CA ILE A 626 6.12 22.71 13.17
C ILE A 626 4.60 22.86 13.03
N PHE A 627 3.94 23.48 14.02
CA PHE A 627 2.52 23.76 13.97
C PHE A 627 2.22 25.09 13.24
N GLU A 628 1.24 25.09 12.36
CA GLU A 628 0.75 26.29 11.65
C GLU A 628 -0.11 27.15 12.60
N GLU A 629 0.54 28.03 13.35
CA GLU A 629 -0.10 28.90 14.36
C GLU A 629 -1.17 29.83 13.74
N HIS A 630 -1.10 30.09 12.44
CA HIS A 630 -2.06 30.89 11.67
C HIS A 630 -3.12 30.06 10.94
N VAL A 631 -3.32 28.77 11.27
CA VAL A 631 -4.21 27.86 10.51
C VAL A 631 -5.65 28.37 10.31
N GLY A 632 -6.22 29.09 11.28
CA GLY A 632 -7.55 29.71 11.12
C GLY A 632 -7.60 30.85 10.10
N GLU A 633 -6.48 31.54 9.87
CA GLU A 633 -6.34 32.55 8.82
C GLU A 633 -6.06 31.91 7.46
N ILE A 634 -5.27 30.82 7.43
CA ILE A 634 -5.10 29.99 6.23
C ILE A 634 -6.46 29.47 5.73
N ALA A 635 -7.29 28.93 6.63
CA ALA A 635 -8.64 28.48 6.29
C ALA A 635 -9.51 29.63 5.75
N ARG A 636 -9.52 30.79 6.44
CA ARG A 636 -10.21 32.00 5.96
C ARG A 636 -9.81 32.35 4.52
N ILE A 637 -8.51 32.46 4.21
CA ILE A 637 -8.04 32.88 2.88
C ILE A 637 -8.48 31.90 1.78
N VAL A 638 -8.46 30.59 2.06
CA VAL A 638 -8.89 29.55 1.11
C VAL A 638 -10.41 29.55 0.90
N HIS A 639 -11.17 29.71 1.98
CA HIS A 639 -12.64 29.79 1.94
C HIS A 639 -13.16 31.10 1.35
N ASP A 640 -12.49 32.23 1.57
CA ASP A 640 -12.79 33.54 0.95
C ASP A 640 -12.63 33.48 -0.59
N ALA A 641 -11.68 32.67 -1.10
CA ALA A 641 -11.52 32.36 -2.53
C ALA A 641 -12.53 31.30 -3.04
N GLY A 642 -13.39 30.77 -2.17
CA GLY A 642 -14.40 29.76 -2.46
C GLY A 642 -13.83 28.37 -2.77
N ALA A 643 -12.57 28.11 -2.44
CA ALA A 643 -11.86 26.83 -2.61
C ALA A 643 -11.93 25.96 -1.34
N LEU A 644 -11.45 24.71 -1.40
CA LEU A 644 -11.43 23.79 -0.26
C LEU A 644 -10.06 23.67 0.42
N LEU A 645 -10.07 23.38 1.72
CA LEU A 645 -8.87 23.13 2.52
C LEU A 645 -8.73 21.63 2.86
N TYR A 646 -7.69 20.98 2.32
CA TYR A 646 -7.40 19.56 2.48
C TYR A 646 -6.27 19.31 3.49
N TYR A 647 -6.51 18.41 4.46
CA TYR A 647 -5.56 18.00 5.48
C TYR A 647 -4.82 16.72 5.08
N ASP A 648 -3.49 16.81 5.00
CA ASP A 648 -2.61 15.64 4.95
C ASP A 648 -2.52 14.99 6.35
N GLY A 649 -3.10 13.79 6.44
CA GLY A 649 -3.24 12.99 7.64
C GLY A 649 -2.00 12.20 8.09
N ALA A 650 -0.87 12.35 7.40
CA ALA A 650 0.38 11.69 7.77
C ALA A 650 0.76 11.91 9.24
N ASN A 651 0.56 13.14 9.74
CA ASN A 651 1.07 13.62 11.01
C ASN A 651 0.01 13.65 12.14
N PHE A 652 -1.09 12.87 12.02
CA PHE A 652 -2.13 12.77 13.07
C PHE A 652 -1.59 12.41 14.46
N ASN A 653 -0.47 11.66 14.55
CA ASN A 653 0.14 11.24 15.80
C ASN A 653 0.52 12.40 16.74
N ALA A 654 0.70 13.62 16.20
CA ALA A 654 1.03 14.81 16.97
C ALA A 654 -0.16 15.49 17.68
N ILE A 655 -1.39 15.25 17.24
CA ILE A 655 -2.53 16.13 17.56
C ILE A 655 -3.68 15.46 18.32
N LEU A 656 -3.67 14.13 18.45
CA LEU A 656 -4.72 13.36 19.10
C LEU A 656 -5.12 13.95 20.47
N GLY A 657 -6.39 14.33 20.62
CA GLY A 657 -6.94 14.93 21.85
C GLY A 657 -6.52 16.38 22.14
N LYS A 658 -5.60 16.97 21.37
CA LYS A 658 -5.13 18.35 21.52
C LYS A 658 -5.74 19.32 20.49
N THR A 659 -5.95 18.87 19.24
CA THR A 659 -6.68 19.59 18.18
C THR A 659 -7.20 18.58 17.14
N SER A 660 -8.02 19.00 16.17
CA SER A 660 -8.40 18.17 15.01
C SER A 660 -8.51 18.99 13.73
N PRO A 661 -8.35 18.39 12.53
CA PRO A 661 -8.49 19.12 11.26
C PRO A 661 -9.83 19.86 11.15
N GLY A 662 -10.90 19.24 11.63
CA GLY A 662 -12.24 19.80 11.62
C GLY A 662 -12.48 20.97 12.59
N THR A 663 -11.66 21.15 13.65
CA THR A 663 -11.63 22.39 14.45
C THR A 663 -10.66 23.43 13.87
N MET A 664 -9.65 22.99 13.11
CA MET A 664 -8.71 23.85 12.40
C MET A 664 -9.26 24.44 11.08
N GLY A 665 -10.50 24.10 10.69
CA GLY A 665 -11.17 24.65 9.51
C GLY A 665 -10.95 23.86 8.21
N PHE A 666 -10.46 22.62 8.27
CA PHE A 666 -10.30 21.77 7.10
C PHE A 666 -11.64 21.14 6.67
N ASP A 667 -11.80 20.95 5.36
CA ASP A 667 -13.01 20.39 4.72
C ASP A 667 -12.88 18.90 4.42
N ILE A 668 -11.66 18.45 4.15
CA ILE A 668 -11.28 17.07 3.82
C ILE A 668 -10.03 16.70 4.63
N THR A 669 -9.94 15.45 5.08
CA THR A 669 -8.73 14.87 5.67
C THR A 669 -8.58 13.42 5.23
N HIS A 670 -7.35 12.94 5.00
CA HIS A 670 -7.09 11.50 5.02
C HIS A 670 -6.53 11.06 6.38
N PHE A 671 -6.32 9.74 6.56
CA PHE A 671 -5.57 9.17 7.70
C PHE A 671 -4.58 8.11 7.19
N ASN A 672 -3.41 7.97 7.82
CA ASN A 672 -2.55 6.79 7.64
C ASN A 672 -2.73 5.83 8.82
N THR A 673 -3.52 4.75 8.65
CA THR A 673 -3.66 3.72 9.70
C THR A 673 -2.32 3.03 10.01
N HIS A 674 -1.47 2.93 9.00
CA HIS A 674 -0.13 2.36 9.02
C HIS A 674 0.94 3.33 9.56
N LYS A 675 0.52 4.49 10.08
CA LYS A 675 1.37 5.40 10.87
C LYS A 675 0.77 5.55 12.27
N THR A 676 -0.34 6.28 12.37
CA THR A 676 -0.91 6.68 13.67
C THR A 676 -1.58 5.52 14.41
N PHE A 677 -2.25 4.61 13.69
CA PHE A 677 -3.14 3.58 14.28
C PHE A 677 -2.55 2.16 14.25
N THR A 678 -1.22 2.05 14.28
CA THR A 678 -0.43 0.80 14.50
C THR A 678 -0.59 -0.33 13.48
N THR A 679 -1.25 -0.14 12.34
CA THR A 679 -1.31 -1.20 11.32
C THR A 679 0.08 -1.42 10.72
N PRO A 680 0.50 -2.66 10.39
CA PRO A 680 1.89 -2.98 10.06
C PRO A 680 2.44 -2.22 8.86
N HIS A 681 3.71 -1.82 8.97
CA HIS A 681 4.48 -1.19 7.91
C HIS A 681 4.91 -2.15 6.79
N GLY A 682 5.07 -3.45 7.09
CA GLY A 682 5.14 -4.56 6.13
C GLY A 682 6.21 -4.50 5.02
N GLY A 683 7.25 -3.68 5.17
CA GLY A 683 8.25 -3.42 4.12
C GLY A 683 7.90 -2.27 3.17
N GLY A 684 6.89 -1.47 3.48
CA GLY A 684 6.33 -0.43 2.60
C GLY A 684 4.86 -0.66 2.20
N GLY A 685 4.15 -1.56 2.88
CA GLY A 685 2.77 -1.98 2.58
C GLY A 685 2.40 -3.25 3.34
N PRO A 686 1.17 -3.44 3.83
CA PRO A 686 -0.08 -2.81 3.39
C PRO A 686 -0.33 -1.41 3.93
N GLY A 687 -1.34 -0.73 3.37
CA GLY A 687 -1.88 0.52 3.92
C GLY A 687 -3.39 0.45 4.18
N ALA A 688 -3.93 1.48 4.82
CA ALA A 688 -5.29 1.96 4.58
C ALA A 688 -5.24 3.49 4.65
N GLY A 689 -6.10 4.15 3.86
CA GLY A 689 -6.19 5.60 3.72
C GLY A 689 -7.61 6.16 3.85
N PRO A 690 -8.36 5.91 4.95
CA PRO A 690 -9.68 6.50 5.14
C PRO A 690 -9.69 8.02 4.90
N VAL A 691 -10.80 8.54 4.40
CA VAL A 691 -10.99 9.98 4.15
C VAL A 691 -12.21 10.47 4.91
N GLY A 692 -12.00 11.46 5.79
CA GLY A 692 -13.04 12.20 6.48
C GLY A 692 -13.36 13.51 5.77
N VAL A 693 -14.62 13.92 5.80
CA VAL A 693 -15.11 15.15 5.14
C VAL A 693 -16.16 15.88 5.97
N LYS A 694 -16.32 17.18 5.68
CA LYS A 694 -17.46 17.98 6.16
C LYS A 694 -18.77 17.60 5.45
N ALA A 695 -19.89 17.85 6.11
CA ALA A 695 -21.22 17.38 5.71
C ALA A 695 -21.64 17.78 4.28
N PHE A 696 -21.17 18.92 3.77
CA PHE A 696 -21.47 19.35 2.40
C PHE A 696 -20.74 18.56 1.30
N LEU A 697 -19.75 17.72 1.67
CA LEU A 697 -19.02 16.81 0.78
C LEU A 697 -19.47 15.35 0.92
N GLU A 698 -20.22 15.02 1.97
CA GLU A 698 -20.77 13.67 2.22
C GLU A 698 -21.55 13.07 1.02
N PRO A 699 -22.36 13.84 0.26
CA PRO A 699 -23.06 13.33 -0.93
C PRO A 699 -22.15 12.80 -2.04
N PHE A 700 -20.88 13.24 -2.08
CA PHE A 700 -19.92 12.93 -3.14
C PHE A 700 -19.02 11.72 -2.81
N LEU A 701 -19.06 11.22 -1.57
CA LEU A 701 -18.21 10.11 -1.11
C LEU A 701 -18.34 8.84 -1.97
N PRO A 702 -17.29 7.99 -2.06
CA PRO A 702 -17.32 6.75 -2.83
C PRO A 702 -18.38 5.78 -2.31
N VAL A 703 -18.96 4.99 -3.21
CA VAL A 703 -19.96 3.96 -2.87
C VAL A 703 -19.34 2.56 -2.64
N PRO A 704 -19.92 1.75 -1.74
CA PRO A 704 -21.06 2.08 -0.89
C PRO A 704 -20.64 2.81 0.40
N ILE A 705 -21.58 3.53 1.01
CA ILE A 705 -21.45 3.99 2.40
C ILE A 705 -22.10 2.95 3.31
N ILE A 706 -21.41 2.56 4.38
CA ILE A 706 -21.98 1.63 5.37
C ILE A 706 -22.95 2.39 6.26
N THR A 707 -24.15 1.87 6.44
CA THR A 707 -25.24 2.51 7.19
C THR A 707 -25.74 1.61 8.32
N HIS A 708 -26.52 2.17 9.25
CA HIS A 708 -27.16 1.43 10.34
C HIS A 708 -28.56 1.99 10.61
N ASP A 709 -29.59 1.14 10.52
CA ASP A 709 -31.01 1.55 10.67
C ASP A 709 -31.51 1.51 12.13
N GLY A 710 -30.63 1.14 13.08
CA GLY A 710 -30.97 0.90 14.48
C GLY A 710 -31.18 -0.58 14.83
N LYS A 711 -31.15 -1.49 13.85
CA LYS A 711 -31.28 -2.94 14.02
C LYS A 711 -30.17 -3.72 13.30
N SER A 712 -29.79 -3.26 12.12
CA SER A 712 -28.95 -3.93 11.14
C SER A 712 -28.08 -2.95 10.38
N TYR A 713 -26.91 -3.41 9.97
CA TYR A 713 -25.96 -2.66 9.16
C TYR A 713 -26.19 -2.96 7.67
N GLY A 714 -26.16 -1.92 6.84
CA GLY A 714 -26.42 -2.00 5.41
C GLY A 714 -25.35 -1.32 4.57
N LEU A 715 -25.51 -1.39 3.24
CA LEU A 715 -24.66 -0.74 2.25
C LEU A 715 -25.53 0.20 1.40
N ASP A 716 -25.34 1.50 1.56
CA ASP A 716 -25.97 2.53 0.75
C ASP A 716 -25.21 2.73 -0.57
N TRP A 717 -25.90 2.43 -1.66
CA TRP A 717 -25.45 2.58 -3.04
C TRP A 717 -26.16 3.71 -3.80
N ASP A 718 -27.31 4.22 -3.31
CA ASP A 718 -28.17 5.15 -4.04
C ASP A 718 -27.74 6.61 -3.82
N ARG A 719 -26.54 6.91 -4.30
CA ARG A 719 -25.83 8.16 -4.04
C ARG A 719 -25.56 8.89 -5.37
N PRO A 720 -26.55 9.59 -5.95
CA PRO A 720 -26.45 10.13 -7.31
C PRO A 720 -25.40 11.24 -7.52
N LYS A 721 -24.77 11.75 -6.44
CA LYS A 721 -23.64 12.69 -6.51
C LYS A 721 -22.27 12.02 -6.25
N SER A 722 -22.23 10.71 -5.97
CA SER A 722 -21.00 9.99 -5.66
C SER A 722 -19.99 10.02 -6.82
N ILE A 723 -18.70 10.12 -6.49
CA ILE A 723 -17.60 9.96 -7.46
C ILE A 723 -17.42 8.50 -7.95
N GLY A 724 -18.22 7.54 -7.46
CA GLY A 724 -18.12 6.13 -7.82
C GLY A 724 -17.18 5.36 -6.89
N LYS A 725 -16.07 4.83 -7.41
CA LYS A 725 -15.09 4.03 -6.66
C LYS A 725 -13.65 4.39 -7.01
N VAL A 726 -12.79 4.55 -6.00
CA VAL A 726 -11.33 4.71 -6.20
C VAL A 726 -10.52 3.42 -6.02
N ARG A 727 -11.13 2.39 -5.41
CA ARG A 727 -10.57 1.06 -5.17
C ARG A 727 -11.69 0.03 -5.31
N ALA A 728 -11.38 -1.24 -5.57
CA ALA A 728 -12.35 -2.31 -5.39
C ALA A 728 -12.82 -2.40 -3.92
N TRP A 729 -14.00 -3.00 -3.71
CA TRP A 729 -14.56 -3.41 -2.42
C TRP A 729 -14.74 -2.24 -1.43
N LEU A 730 -14.61 -2.53 -0.14
CA LEU A 730 -14.79 -1.59 0.99
C LEU A 730 -13.46 -1.11 1.61
N GLY A 731 -12.35 -1.24 0.87
CA GLY A 731 -11.00 -0.95 1.37
C GLY A 731 -10.29 -2.16 1.97
N ASN A 732 -9.18 -1.91 2.66
CA ASN A 732 -8.38 -2.96 3.30
C ASN A 732 -8.99 -3.39 4.66
N SER A 733 -10.18 -4.00 4.61
CA SER A 733 -11.06 -4.33 5.75
C SER A 733 -10.36 -5.02 6.93
N ALA A 734 -9.51 -6.02 6.70
CA ALA A 734 -8.78 -6.67 7.79
C ALA A 734 -7.72 -5.75 8.42
N LEU A 735 -7.17 -4.79 7.67
CA LEU A 735 -6.25 -3.78 8.20
C LEU A 735 -6.99 -2.71 9.01
N LEU A 736 -8.17 -2.30 8.53
CA LEU A 736 -9.07 -1.39 9.22
C LEU A 736 -9.52 -1.97 10.59
N LEU A 737 -9.79 -3.27 10.66
CA LEU A 737 -10.07 -3.95 11.94
C LEU A 737 -8.91 -3.83 12.95
N ARG A 738 -7.65 -3.87 12.50
CA ARG A 738 -6.48 -3.69 13.38
C ARG A 738 -6.45 -2.26 13.95
N ALA A 739 -6.75 -1.25 13.13
CA ALA A 739 -6.84 0.15 13.57
C ALA A 739 -7.99 0.34 14.59
N TYR A 740 -9.17 -0.22 14.33
CA TYR A 740 -10.30 -0.22 15.27
C TYR A 740 -9.93 -0.88 16.61
N ALA A 741 -9.31 -2.07 16.58
CA ALA A 741 -8.88 -2.77 17.79
C ALA A 741 -7.80 -2.00 18.59
N TYR A 742 -6.86 -1.32 17.92
CA TYR A 742 -5.93 -0.40 18.58
C TYR A 742 -6.66 0.78 19.22
N ILE A 743 -7.54 1.47 18.48
CA ILE A 743 -8.27 2.65 18.99
C ILE A 743 -9.13 2.27 20.19
N LEU A 744 -9.79 1.11 20.20
CA LEU A 744 -10.51 0.62 21.39
C LEU A 744 -9.60 0.36 22.60
N SER A 745 -8.36 -0.10 22.39
CA SER A 745 -7.40 -0.31 23.49
C SER A 745 -6.86 1.00 24.07
N GLN A 746 -6.82 2.07 23.27
CA GLN A 746 -6.35 3.39 23.71
C GLN A 746 -7.48 4.24 24.29
N GLY A 747 -8.63 4.32 23.62
CA GLY A 747 -9.70 5.28 23.93
C GLY A 747 -9.24 6.74 23.90
N SER A 748 -10.05 7.66 24.44
CA SER A 748 -9.67 9.08 24.48
C SER A 748 -8.40 9.34 25.30
N ASP A 749 -8.22 8.64 26.43
CA ASP A 749 -7.11 8.89 27.36
C ASP A 749 -5.78 8.29 26.88
N GLY A 750 -5.80 7.10 26.26
CA GLY A 750 -4.63 6.55 25.60
C GLY A 750 -4.22 7.36 24.36
N LEU A 751 -5.18 7.72 23.48
CA LEU A 751 -4.87 8.47 22.26
C LEU A 751 -4.32 9.88 22.56
N GLN A 752 -4.82 10.57 23.59
CA GLN A 752 -4.22 11.83 24.03
C GLN A 752 -2.77 11.62 24.52
N ARG A 753 -2.53 10.58 25.33
CA ARG A 753 -1.19 10.29 25.86
C ARG A 753 -0.19 9.85 24.78
N VAL A 754 -0.66 9.23 23.70
CA VAL A 754 0.12 8.95 22.49
C VAL A 754 0.71 10.24 21.93
N ALA A 755 -0.10 11.27 21.68
CA ALA A 755 0.38 12.55 21.17
C ALA A 755 1.32 13.26 22.16
N GLU A 756 0.95 13.31 23.45
CA GLU A 756 1.77 13.90 24.51
C GLU A 756 3.17 13.29 24.59
N ARG A 757 3.27 11.95 24.61
CA ARG A 757 4.56 11.25 24.68
C ARG A 757 5.36 11.34 23.39
N ALA A 758 4.74 11.27 22.21
CA ALA A 758 5.44 11.45 20.94
C ALA A 758 6.08 12.85 20.84
N VAL A 759 5.35 13.90 21.25
CA VAL A 759 5.82 15.29 21.27
C VAL A 759 6.91 15.50 22.32
N LEU A 760 6.79 14.90 23.51
CA LEU A 760 7.83 14.93 24.54
C LEU A 760 9.12 14.25 24.07
N ASN A 761 9.03 13.02 23.55
CA ASN A 761 10.15 12.24 23.07
C ASN A 761 10.92 12.98 21.96
N ALA A 762 10.21 13.56 21.00
CA ALA A 762 10.79 14.33 19.91
C ALA A 762 11.53 15.59 20.40
N ASN A 763 10.91 16.39 21.27
CA ASN A 763 11.58 17.57 21.83
C ASN A 763 12.77 17.19 22.71
N TYR A 764 12.72 16.07 23.43
CA TYR A 764 13.83 15.60 24.26
C TYR A 764 15.06 15.24 23.43
N VAL A 765 14.90 14.44 22.36
CA VAL A 765 16.00 14.12 21.43
C VAL A 765 16.49 15.39 20.73
N ARG A 766 15.58 16.27 20.28
CA ARG A 766 15.91 17.59 19.71
C ARG A 766 16.82 18.40 20.63
N HIS A 767 16.50 18.49 21.94
CA HIS A 767 17.29 19.22 22.92
C HIS A 767 18.68 18.61 23.19
N ARG A 768 18.82 17.29 23.14
CA ARG A 768 20.14 16.63 23.23
C ARG A 768 21.02 16.96 22.00
N LEU A 769 20.42 17.09 20.81
CA LEU A 769 21.14 17.27 19.54
C LEU A 769 21.37 18.73 19.12
N GLU A 770 20.50 19.68 19.47
CA GLU A 770 20.47 21.06 18.92
C GLU A 770 21.77 21.87 19.09
N LYS A 771 22.63 21.46 20.03
CA LYS A 771 23.95 22.08 20.30
C LYS A 771 25.09 21.53 19.41
N HIS A 772 24.82 20.51 18.61
CA HIS A 772 25.80 19.80 17.77
C HIS A 772 25.35 19.67 16.31
N LEU A 773 24.05 19.46 16.08
CA LEU A 773 23.39 19.53 14.78
C LEU A 773 22.37 20.66 14.82
N SER A 774 22.39 21.55 13.83
CA SER A 774 21.47 22.70 13.79
C SER A 774 20.03 22.22 13.58
N VAL A 775 19.05 22.81 14.26
CA VAL A 775 17.61 22.56 14.05
C VAL A 775 16.98 23.86 13.54
N PRO A 776 16.77 24.02 12.22
CA PRO A 776 16.28 25.26 11.62
C PRO A 776 14.88 25.69 12.12
N PHE A 777 14.54 26.96 11.85
CA PHE A 777 13.24 27.61 12.08
C PHE A 777 12.80 27.83 13.54
N GLY A 778 13.47 27.26 14.54
CA GLY A 778 13.27 27.59 15.96
C GLY A 778 11.87 27.25 16.51
N GLY A 779 11.60 27.59 17.77
CA GLY A 779 10.31 27.31 18.44
C GLY A 779 10.09 25.84 18.83
N LEU A 780 8.86 25.50 19.24
CA LEU A 780 8.46 24.15 19.62
C LEU A 780 8.41 23.19 18.41
N ARG A 781 8.64 21.90 18.65
CA ARG A 781 8.36 20.84 17.67
C ARG A 781 7.22 19.95 18.17
N LYS A 782 6.64 19.17 17.27
CA LYS A 782 5.61 18.17 17.57
C LYS A 782 6.22 16.77 17.63
N HIS A 783 5.62 15.78 16.98
CA HIS A 783 6.03 14.36 17.01
C HIS A 783 7.37 14.07 16.32
N GLU A 784 7.85 14.99 15.48
CA GLU A 784 9.09 14.89 14.73
C GLU A 784 9.86 16.22 14.70
N PHE A 785 11.11 16.21 14.26
CA PHE A 785 11.88 17.41 13.95
C PHE A 785 12.95 17.13 12.89
N VAL A 786 13.43 18.19 12.23
CA VAL A 786 14.51 18.12 11.23
C VAL A 786 15.78 18.76 11.78
N ALA A 787 16.85 17.97 11.86
CA ALA A 787 18.21 18.45 12.07
C ALA A 787 18.93 18.62 10.72
N SER A 788 19.90 19.53 10.66
CA SER A 788 20.75 19.77 9.50
C SER A 788 22.15 19.23 9.75
N GLY A 789 22.62 18.37 8.84
CA GLY A 789 24.00 17.88 8.80
C GLY A 789 25.02 18.83 8.16
N THR A 790 24.67 20.07 7.80
CA THR A 790 25.55 20.96 7.02
C THR A 790 26.92 21.21 7.66
N SER A 791 27.01 21.27 9.00
CA SER A 791 28.28 21.39 9.73
C SER A 791 29.23 20.21 9.54
N LEU A 792 28.73 19.06 9.11
CA LEU A 792 29.53 17.85 8.84
C LEU A 792 30.30 17.97 7.51
N LYS A 793 29.85 18.84 6.59
CA LYS A 793 30.57 19.13 5.33
C LYS A 793 31.97 19.71 5.58
N GLU A 794 32.17 20.41 6.69
CA GLU A 794 33.49 20.90 7.12
C GLU A 794 34.50 19.76 7.38
N LYS A 795 34.00 18.56 7.72
CA LYS A 795 34.78 17.33 7.89
C LYS A 795 34.82 16.46 6.62
N GLY A 796 34.28 16.96 5.51
CA GLY A 796 34.07 16.18 4.30
C GLY A 796 33.11 15.00 4.50
N LEU A 797 32.11 15.15 5.38
CA LEU A 797 31.05 14.16 5.61
C LEU A 797 29.71 14.67 5.07
N ARG A 798 28.84 13.72 4.71
CA ARG A 798 27.44 13.94 4.32
C ARG A 798 26.49 13.33 5.34
N THR A 799 25.24 13.78 5.34
CA THR A 799 24.19 13.18 6.17
C THR A 799 23.99 11.68 5.89
N THR A 800 24.21 11.25 4.63
CA THR A 800 24.25 9.82 4.29
C THR A 800 25.35 9.04 5.01
N ASP A 801 26.48 9.65 5.34
CA ASP A 801 27.57 8.95 6.02
C ASP A 801 27.24 8.72 7.50
N VAL A 802 26.62 9.71 8.15
CA VAL A 802 26.04 9.55 9.50
C VAL A 802 24.93 8.51 9.51
N ALA A 803 24.06 8.51 8.49
CA ALA A 803 23.05 7.47 8.32
C ALA A 803 23.69 6.07 8.22
N LYS A 804 24.65 5.86 7.30
CA LYS A 804 25.32 4.55 7.21
C LYS A 804 26.08 4.17 8.48
N ARG A 805 26.60 5.13 9.25
CA ARG A 805 27.28 4.87 10.53
C ARG A 805 26.34 4.55 11.70
N LEU A 806 25.11 5.07 11.74
CA LEU A 806 24.11 4.71 12.74
C LEU A 806 23.78 3.21 12.77
N ILE A 807 23.86 2.55 11.62
CA ILE A 807 23.68 1.10 11.48
C ILE A 807 24.68 0.33 12.34
N ASP A 808 25.93 0.80 12.43
CA ASP A 808 26.96 0.14 13.26
C ASP A 808 26.69 0.26 14.76
N TYR A 809 25.91 1.25 15.17
CA TYR A 809 25.42 1.45 16.53
C TYR A 809 24.11 0.68 16.83
N GLY A 810 23.54 -0.02 15.83
CA GLY A 810 22.31 -0.81 15.98
C GLY A 810 21.00 -0.02 15.81
N PHE A 811 21.05 1.16 15.20
CA PHE A 811 19.88 1.98 14.90
C PHE A 811 19.56 1.94 13.40
N HIS A 812 18.27 1.85 13.03
CA HIS A 812 17.90 2.19 11.67
C HIS A 812 18.08 3.71 11.48
N PRO A 813 18.65 4.18 10.36
CA PRO A 813 18.76 5.60 10.09
C PRO A 813 17.40 6.33 10.06
N PRO A 814 17.33 7.60 10.49
CA PRO A 814 16.15 8.44 10.31
C PRO A 814 15.95 8.80 8.82
N THR A 815 14.88 9.56 8.52
CA THR A 815 14.60 10.03 7.16
C THR A 815 15.68 11.04 6.72
N VAL A 816 16.24 10.88 5.52
CA VAL A 816 17.37 11.68 5.00
C VAL A 816 17.00 12.50 3.77
N TYR A 817 17.58 13.70 3.65
CA TYR A 817 17.39 14.66 2.53
C TYR A 817 15.93 15.10 2.26
N PHE A 818 15.02 14.85 3.20
CA PHE A 818 13.65 15.34 3.20
C PHE A 818 13.30 15.94 4.59
N PRO A 819 12.55 17.06 4.65
CA PRO A 819 12.12 17.92 3.55
C PRO A 819 13.29 18.68 2.92
N HIS A 820 13.19 18.99 1.63
CA HIS A 820 14.29 19.62 0.86
C HIS A 820 14.62 21.06 1.29
N LEU A 821 13.77 21.68 2.11
CA LEU A 821 13.96 23.01 2.70
C LEU A 821 15.12 23.06 3.73
N VAL A 822 15.64 21.90 4.16
CA VAL A 822 16.81 21.80 5.05
C VAL A 822 17.98 21.11 4.35
N ASP A 823 19.11 21.80 4.24
CA ASP A 823 20.35 21.20 3.71
C ASP A 823 20.88 20.09 4.64
N GLU A 824 21.31 18.97 4.04
CA GLU A 824 21.68 17.73 4.73
C GLU A 824 20.63 17.25 5.77
N ALA A 825 19.32 17.39 5.47
CA ALA A 825 18.22 17.04 6.38
C ALA A 825 18.32 15.63 7.00
N LEU A 826 18.19 15.56 8.32
CA LEU A 826 17.98 14.37 9.15
C LEU A 826 16.65 14.56 9.90
N MET A 827 15.58 13.94 9.43
CA MET A 827 14.22 14.07 9.98
C MET A 827 13.88 12.88 10.89
N ILE A 828 13.76 13.17 12.17
CA ILE A 828 13.74 12.22 13.29
C ILE A 828 12.36 12.23 13.94
N GLU A 829 11.68 11.08 13.93
CA GLU A 829 10.42 10.85 14.64
C GLU A 829 10.59 9.66 15.61
N PRO A 830 10.68 9.89 16.94
CA PRO A 830 10.90 8.80 17.90
C PRO A 830 9.62 8.03 18.27
N THR A 831 8.43 8.57 17.98
CA THR A 831 7.12 8.08 18.44
C THR A 831 6.97 8.00 19.97
N GLU A 832 5.80 7.57 20.45
CA GLU A 832 5.49 7.44 21.87
C GLU A 832 5.97 6.14 22.54
N THR A 833 6.29 5.12 21.74
CA THR A 833 6.49 3.74 22.23
C THR A 833 7.90 3.45 22.74
N GLU A 834 8.85 4.34 22.47
CA GLU A 834 10.24 4.19 22.90
C GLU A 834 10.47 4.63 24.34
N SER A 835 11.42 3.96 25.01
CA SER A 835 11.86 4.31 26.36
C SER A 835 12.92 5.40 26.33
N LYS A 836 13.08 6.11 27.45
CA LYS A 836 14.06 7.20 27.56
C LYS A 836 15.49 6.71 27.34
N GLU A 837 15.81 5.49 27.76
CA GLU A 837 17.12 4.86 27.53
C GLU A 837 17.41 4.66 26.04
N THR A 838 16.41 4.28 25.23
CA THR A 838 16.56 4.23 23.77
C THR A 838 16.87 5.61 23.19
N LEU A 839 16.11 6.64 23.60
CA LEU A 839 16.29 8.02 23.13
C LEU A 839 17.66 8.58 23.52
N ASP A 840 18.13 8.26 24.73
CA ASP A 840 19.47 8.60 25.22
C ASP A 840 20.54 7.92 24.36
N ALA A 841 20.44 6.60 24.16
CA ALA A 841 21.42 5.81 23.41
C ALA A 841 21.50 6.24 21.94
N PHE A 842 20.36 6.55 21.29
CA PHE A 842 20.33 7.08 19.93
C PHE A 842 20.94 8.49 19.85
N SER A 843 20.61 9.36 20.81
CA SER A 843 21.18 10.70 20.88
C SER A 843 22.70 10.62 21.04
N ASP A 844 23.19 9.77 21.95
CA ASP A 844 24.63 9.62 22.21
C ASP A 844 25.37 8.92 21.08
N ALA A 845 24.72 8.02 20.32
CA ALA A 845 25.25 7.48 19.07
C ALA A 845 25.46 8.58 18.02
N LEU A 846 24.43 9.41 17.74
CA LEU A 846 24.58 10.56 16.84
C LEU A 846 25.69 11.52 17.32
N LEU A 847 25.69 11.86 18.61
CA LEU A 847 26.68 12.76 19.20
C LEU A 847 28.09 12.18 19.19
N ALA A 848 28.27 10.86 19.21
CA ALA A 848 29.54 10.19 19.02
C ALA A 848 29.98 10.27 17.56
N ILE A 849 29.12 9.90 16.61
CA ILE A 849 29.40 9.91 15.16
C ILE A 849 29.84 11.31 14.68
N THR A 850 29.25 12.39 15.18
CA THR A 850 29.71 13.77 14.85
C THR A 850 31.16 14.07 15.27
N LYS A 851 31.78 13.22 16.09
CA LYS A 851 33.13 13.37 16.68
C LYS A 851 34.09 12.25 16.28
N GLU A 852 33.63 11.24 15.55
CA GLU A 852 34.47 10.15 15.03
C GLU A 852 35.42 10.61 13.91
N ASP A 853 36.37 9.75 13.55
CA ASP A 853 37.24 9.92 12.39
C ASP A 853 36.42 9.89 11.08
N PRO A 854 36.59 10.87 10.17
CA PRO A 854 35.79 10.93 8.94
C PRO A 854 35.95 9.72 8.02
N GLU A 855 37.11 9.04 7.97
CA GLU A 855 37.24 7.86 7.10
C GLU A 855 36.41 6.69 7.64
N LEU A 856 36.41 6.46 8.96
CA LEU A 856 35.55 5.48 9.63
C LEU A 856 34.05 5.73 9.39
N VAL A 857 33.62 7.00 9.37
CA VAL A 857 32.22 7.36 9.08
C VAL A 857 31.88 7.17 7.60
N ARG A 858 32.82 7.41 6.68
CA ARG A 858 32.62 7.14 5.24
C ARG A 858 32.67 5.65 4.88
N SER A 859 33.48 4.83 5.55
CA SER A 859 33.56 3.38 5.27
C SER A 859 32.36 2.58 5.78
N ALA A 860 31.56 3.14 6.69
CA ALA A 860 30.36 2.51 7.22
C ALA A 860 29.28 2.23 6.13
N PRO A 861 28.44 1.19 6.29
CA PRO A 861 28.33 0.31 7.45
C PRO A 861 29.30 -0.88 7.42
N HIS A 862 29.68 -1.35 8.61
CA HIS A 862 30.57 -2.48 8.84
C HIS A 862 29.84 -3.69 9.47
N ASN A 863 28.77 -3.44 10.25
CA ASN A 863 28.01 -4.44 11.00
C ASN A 863 26.73 -4.95 10.31
N ALA A 864 26.45 -4.47 9.09
CA ALA A 864 25.28 -4.80 8.29
C ALA A 864 25.44 -6.09 7.45
N SER A 865 24.37 -6.51 6.75
CA SER A 865 24.43 -7.68 5.87
C SER A 865 25.35 -7.48 4.64
N VAL A 866 25.45 -6.25 4.12
CA VAL A 866 26.37 -5.84 3.05
C VAL A 866 27.02 -4.47 3.35
N SER A 867 28.05 -4.09 2.59
CA SER A 867 28.60 -2.72 2.61
C SER A 867 27.75 -1.79 1.74
N ARG A 868 28.18 -0.53 1.54
CA ARG A 868 27.42 0.44 0.73
C ARG A 868 27.05 -0.12 -0.64
N VAL A 869 25.78 -0.01 -1.02
CA VAL A 869 25.25 -0.61 -2.26
C VAL A 869 25.45 0.33 -3.45
N ASP A 870 25.81 -0.21 -4.61
CA ASP A 870 25.94 0.54 -5.86
C ASP A 870 24.56 0.75 -6.51
N GLU A 871 23.79 1.68 -5.93
CA GLU A 871 22.48 2.13 -6.41
C GLU A 871 22.59 2.85 -7.77
N VAL A 872 23.72 3.51 -8.04
CA VAL A 872 23.99 4.19 -9.31
C VAL A 872 24.11 3.17 -10.45
N ARG A 873 24.80 2.06 -10.23
CA ARG A 873 24.82 0.93 -11.15
C ARG A 873 23.44 0.32 -11.30
N ALA A 874 22.71 0.07 -10.22
CA ALA A 874 21.37 -0.52 -10.29
C ALA A 874 20.41 0.28 -11.19
N ALA A 875 20.57 1.61 -11.26
CA ALA A 875 19.77 2.50 -12.11
C ALA A 875 20.29 2.66 -13.57
N ARG A 876 21.55 2.31 -13.83
CA ARG A 876 22.20 2.33 -15.16
C ARG A 876 22.16 0.97 -15.87
N GLU A 877 22.36 -0.10 -15.12
CA GLU A 877 22.37 -1.51 -15.53
C GLU A 877 21.25 -2.26 -14.76
N PRO A 878 19.96 -1.94 -14.98
CA PRO A 878 18.87 -2.55 -14.22
C PRO A 878 18.74 -4.04 -14.50
N ILE A 879 18.99 -4.88 -13.50
CA ILE A 879 18.71 -6.33 -13.53
C ILE A 879 17.53 -6.61 -12.61
N LEU A 880 16.33 -6.73 -13.18
CA LEU A 880 15.06 -6.64 -12.45
C LEU A 880 14.33 -7.99 -12.29
N SER A 881 14.80 -9.03 -12.98
CA SER A 881 14.19 -10.36 -13.01
C SER A 881 15.21 -11.45 -13.29
N TRP A 882 14.84 -12.72 -13.11
CA TRP A 882 15.63 -13.88 -13.53
C TRP A 882 15.88 -13.91 -15.04
N ARG A 883 14.91 -13.48 -15.87
CA ARG A 883 15.08 -13.36 -17.34
C ARG A 883 16.22 -12.38 -17.66
N MET A 884 16.22 -11.18 -17.05
CA MET A 884 17.32 -10.21 -17.18
C MET A 884 18.64 -10.72 -16.59
N TYR A 885 18.62 -11.41 -15.45
CA TYR A 885 19.82 -11.95 -14.81
C TYR A 885 20.49 -13.03 -15.66
N ARG A 886 19.73 -13.98 -16.21
CA ARG A 886 20.23 -15.02 -17.14
C ARG A 886 20.80 -14.38 -18.42
N LYS A 887 20.10 -13.39 -19.00
CA LYS A 887 20.52 -12.59 -20.17
C LYS A 887 21.86 -11.88 -19.91
N ALA A 888 22.03 -11.24 -18.76
CA ALA A 888 23.27 -10.58 -18.35
C ALA A 888 24.41 -11.57 -18.08
N LYS A 889 24.13 -12.69 -17.39
CA LYS A 889 25.11 -13.75 -17.09
C LYS A 889 25.64 -14.40 -18.37
N ALA A 890 24.75 -14.75 -19.31
CA ALA A 890 25.12 -15.31 -20.60
C ALA A 890 26.03 -14.37 -21.42
N LYS A 891 25.70 -13.06 -21.44
CA LYS A 891 26.53 -12.03 -22.09
C LYS A 891 27.91 -11.88 -21.44
N ALA A 892 28.02 -12.06 -20.11
CA ALA A 892 29.29 -12.03 -19.39
C ALA A 892 30.13 -13.31 -19.53
N THR A 893 29.56 -14.39 -20.05
CA THR A 893 30.26 -15.66 -20.34
C THR A 893 30.44 -15.93 -21.84
N ALA A 894 30.08 -14.98 -22.71
CA ALA A 894 30.37 -15.05 -24.13
C ALA A 894 31.89 -14.81 -24.37
N PRO A 895 32.53 -15.56 -25.30
CA PRO A 895 33.95 -15.44 -25.60
C PRO A 895 34.31 -14.20 -26.42
#